data_AF-A0A8R7P192-F1
#
_entry.id   AF-A0A8R7P192-F1
#
_cell.length_a   1.000
_cell.length_b   1.000
_cell.length_c   1.000
_cell.angle_alpha   90.00
_cell.angle_beta   90.00
_cell.angle_gamma   90.00
#
_symmetry.space_group_name_H-M   'P 1'
#
loop_
_entity.id
_entity.type
_entity.pdbx_description
1 polymer ?
#
loop_
_entity_poly.entity_id
_entity_poly.type
_entity_poly.pdbx_seq_one_letter_code
_entity_poly.pdbx_strand_id
1 'polypeptide(L)'
;MNMERLPAERHGHRYERMQPEPAAEGDASASSSSSPSAPARRPEVLAASASFRLSEATRVFEELPRATIFSVSRPDAGDITPMLLSYTIEINYKQFRWRLFKKASQVLYLHFALKRREFLEEFHEKQEQVKEWLQNLGIGDHMPVVHDEDEVDDVNVPSQPDESSIRNRNVPSIAVLPVIRPALGRQHSISDRAKVAMQEYLNHFFGNLDIVNSREVCKFLEVSCLSFLPEYGPKLKEDYVSIGHLPKIQKGHKEKCCSCGLFSCCKSSWQKVWVVLKPGFLALLKDPFDPKLLDVIIFDALPHMDINGEGQISLAKEIKERNPLHFGFQVSSGGRTIKLRTKSSSKVKDWVTAINAARQPPEGWCYPHRFGSFAPPRGLLEDGSMAQWFIDGQAGFEAIASSIEHAKSEIFIAGWWLCPELYLRRPFEHHGSSRLDALLEARAKQGVQIYILMYKEVALALKINSLYSKNRLLNIHENVKVLRYPDHFSSGVYLWSHHEKIVIVDNQVCYIGGLDLCFGRYDSPDHKVTDVPSTIWPGKDYYNPRESEPNSWEDSAKDELDRTKYPRMPWHDVQCALYGPPCRDVARHFVQRWNYSKRNKAPNEQAIPLLMPHHHMVIPHYKGRSKEANGEAEGFKQPLLNRKAKFDASRQDLPMR
;
A
#
# COMPACT_ATOMS: atom_id res chain seq x y z
N MET A 1 -30.09 -43.53 -26.94
CA MET A 1 -29.82 -42.19 -26.38
C MET A 1 -28.40 -41.81 -26.78
N ASN A 2 -28.29 -40.92 -27.77
CA ASN A 2 -27.01 -40.41 -28.29
C ASN A 2 -26.43 -39.39 -27.32
N MET A 3 -25.19 -39.59 -26.90
CA MET A 3 -24.34 -38.54 -26.34
C MET A 3 -23.47 -38.01 -27.49
N GLU A 4 -23.78 -36.81 -27.96
CA GLU A 4 -22.95 -36.09 -28.92
C GLU A 4 -21.64 -35.64 -28.26
N ARG A 5 -20.52 -35.96 -28.92
CA ARG A 5 -19.19 -35.47 -28.61
C ARG A 5 -19.05 -34.06 -29.20
N LEU A 6 -18.73 -33.09 -28.35
CA LEU A 6 -18.24 -31.77 -28.79
C LEU A 6 -16.76 -31.89 -29.21
N PRO A 7 -16.33 -31.24 -30.31
CA PRO A 7 -14.96 -31.33 -30.78
C PRO A 7 -14.01 -30.43 -29.97
N ALA A 8 -12.87 -30.98 -29.57
CA ALA A 8 -11.77 -30.23 -28.97
C ALA A 8 -10.95 -29.54 -30.06
N GLU A 9 -11.03 -28.21 -30.14
CA GLU A 9 -10.08 -27.41 -30.92
C GLU A 9 -8.72 -27.42 -30.23
N ARG A 10 -7.73 -28.07 -30.87
CA ARG A 10 -6.32 -27.98 -30.49
C ARG A 10 -5.74 -26.70 -31.12
N HIS A 11 -5.58 -25.65 -30.32
CA HIS A 11 -4.64 -24.58 -30.66
C HIS A 11 -3.25 -24.99 -30.16
N GLY A 12 -2.40 -25.42 -31.09
CA GLY A 12 -1.00 -25.72 -30.83
C GLY A 12 -0.23 -24.42 -30.59
N HIS A 13 0.14 -24.16 -29.33
CA HIS A 13 1.12 -23.12 -29.02
C HIS A 13 2.53 -23.67 -29.27
N ARG A 14 3.27 -22.99 -30.15
CA ARG A 14 4.67 -23.30 -30.46
C ARG A 14 5.54 -22.72 -29.34
N TYR A 15 6.17 -23.58 -28.54
CA TYR A 15 7.18 -23.18 -27.56
C TYR A 15 8.55 -23.21 -28.25
N GLU A 16 9.25 -22.08 -28.26
CA GLU A 16 10.66 -22.04 -28.67
C GLU A 16 11.56 -22.36 -27.47
N ARG A 17 12.31 -23.47 -27.59
CA ARG A 17 13.38 -23.85 -26.67
C ARG A 17 14.64 -23.05 -27.05
N MET A 18 15.07 -22.11 -26.20
CA MET A 18 16.41 -21.52 -26.34
C MET A 18 17.46 -22.55 -25.94
N GLN A 19 18.45 -22.78 -26.80
CA GLN A 19 19.62 -23.60 -26.49
C GLN A 19 20.68 -22.78 -25.73
N PRO A 20 21.45 -23.39 -24.81
CA PRO A 20 22.55 -22.71 -24.13
C PRO A 20 23.74 -22.49 -25.08
N GLU A 21 24.33 -21.29 -25.08
CA GLU A 21 25.59 -21.02 -25.77
C GLU A 21 26.80 -21.56 -24.99
N PRO A 22 27.88 -21.98 -25.68
CA PRO A 22 29.08 -22.52 -25.05
C PRO A 22 29.99 -21.41 -24.46
N ALA A 23 30.71 -21.76 -23.40
CA ALA A 23 31.69 -20.90 -22.73
C ALA A 23 32.86 -20.55 -23.67
N ALA A 24 33.20 -19.27 -23.75
CA ALA A 24 34.39 -18.79 -24.43
C ALA A 24 35.53 -18.60 -23.42
N GLU A 25 36.65 -19.28 -23.70
CA GLU A 25 37.93 -19.15 -23.02
C GLU A 25 38.49 -17.73 -23.16
N GLY A 26 39.17 -17.27 -22.11
CA GLY A 26 39.80 -15.96 -22.06
C GLY A 26 41.14 -15.93 -22.78
N ASP A 27 41.52 -14.75 -23.26
CA ASP A 27 42.92 -14.44 -23.48
C ASP A 27 43.22 -12.99 -23.09
N ALA A 28 44.34 -12.82 -22.40
CA ALA A 28 44.77 -11.59 -21.76
C ALA A 28 45.62 -10.74 -22.71
N SER A 29 45.42 -9.42 -22.73
CA SER A 29 46.53 -8.48 -22.93
C SER A 29 46.16 -7.07 -22.44
N ALA A 30 47.11 -6.47 -21.73
CA ALA A 30 47.07 -5.14 -21.17
C ALA A 30 47.40 -4.08 -22.22
N SER A 31 46.80 -2.89 -22.11
CA SER A 31 47.52 -1.63 -22.34
C SER A 31 46.79 -0.44 -21.72
N SER A 32 47.59 0.40 -21.07
CA SER A 32 47.27 1.64 -20.38
C SER A 32 47.08 2.81 -21.36
N SER A 33 46.11 3.68 -21.12
CA SER A 33 46.29 5.13 -21.29
C SER A 33 45.20 5.93 -20.56
N SER A 34 45.67 6.93 -19.83
CA SER A 34 44.93 7.86 -18.99
C SER A 34 44.62 9.16 -19.73
N SER A 35 43.43 9.72 -19.56
CA SER A 35 43.21 11.19 -19.53
C SER A 35 41.84 11.54 -18.91
N PRO A 36 41.72 12.69 -18.23
CA PRO A 36 40.68 12.94 -17.23
C PRO A 36 39.48 13.70 -17.81
N SER A 37 38.26 13.31 -17.43
CA SER A 37 37.05 14.08 -17.72
C SER A 37 36.32 14.49 -16.43
N ALA A 38 35.89 15.76 -16.43
CA ALA A 38 35.32 16.53 -15.33
C ALA A 38 33.98 15.96 -14.80
N PRO A 39 33.55 16.34 -13.57
CA PRO A 39 32.42 15.68 -12.92
C PRO A 39 31.09 16.12 -13.55
N ALA A 40 30.40 15.15 -14.17
CA ALA A 40 29.02 15.33 -14.58
C ALA A 40 28.12 15.48 -13.34
N ARG A 41 27.38 16.59 -13.28
CA ARG A 41 26.33 16.85 -12.29
C ARG A 41 25.32 15.69 -12.31
N ARG A 42 25.15 15.06 -11.15
CA ARG A 42 24.13 14.03 -10.90
C ARG A 42 22.73 14.62 -11.12
N PRO A 43 21.83 13.95 -11.85
CA PRO A 43 20.41 14.24 -11.72
C PRO A 43 19.95 13.73 -10.36
N GLU A 44 19.39 14.61 -9.53
CA GLU A 44 18.65 14.21 -8.33
C GLU A 44 17.42 13.40 -8.76
N VAL A 45 17.54 12.08 -8.65
CA VAL A 45 16.39 11.17 -8.76
C VAL A 45 15.65 11.27 -7.44
N LEU A 46 14.53 12.01 -7.45
CA LEU A 46 13.53 12.00 -6.38
C LEU A 46 12.97 10.57 -6.24
N ALA A 47 13.59 9.79 -5.35
CA ALA A 47 13.05 8.53 -4.90
C ALA A 47 11.76 8.80 -4.11
N ALA A 48 10.62 8.55 -4.76
CA ALA A 48 9.31 8.53 -4.11
C ALA A 48 9.21 7.28 -3.21
N SER A 49 9.89 7.30 -2.07
CA SER A 49 9.71 6.33 -0.98
C SER A 49 8.84 6.96 0.10
N ALA A 50 7.52 6.83 -0.04
CA ALA A 50 6.55 7.24 0.98
C ALA A 50 6.56 6.22 2.13
N SER A 51 7.60 6.27 2.96
CA SER A 51 7.66 5.58 4.25
C SER A 51 8.52 6.39 5.23
N PHE A 52 7.83 7.22 6.01
CA PHE A 52 8.21 7.79 7.30
C PHE A 52 9.55 8.54 7.42
N ARG A 53 9.63 9.69 6.76
CA ARG A 53 10.20 10.90 7.37
C ARG A 53 9.12 11.98 7.43
N LEU A 54 8.22 11.87 8.40
CA LEU A 54 7.15 12.85 8.65
C LEU A 54 7.45 13.59 9.95
N SER A 55 8.31 14.61 9.87
CA SER A 55 8.49 15.62 10.93
C SER A 55 8.39 17.05 10.40
N GLU A 56 7.45 17.28 9.50
CA GLU A 56 6.85 18.59 9.21
C GLU A 56 5.33 18.37 9.15
N ALA A 57 4.54 19.33 9.64
CA ALA A 57 3.08 19.19 9.74
C ALA A 57 2.49 18.65 8.43
N THR A 58 1.84 17.47 8.48
CA THR A 58 1.34 16.73 7.31
C THR A 58 0.46 17.61 6.41
N ARG A 59 1.04 18.24 5.38
CA ARG A 59 0.27 19.00 4.38
C ARG A 59 -0.36 18.00 3.40
N VAL A 60 -1.64 18.21 3.08
CA VAL A 60 -2.37 17.42 2.08
C VAL A 60 -2.13 17.97 0.67
N PHE A 61 -2.02 19.29 0.57
CA PHE A 61 -1.73 20.03 -0.65
C PHE A 61 -0.33 20.65 -0.57
N GLU A 62 0.51 20.32 -1.54
CA GLU A 62 1.85 20.90 -1.71
C GLU A 62 1.78 22.19 -2.55
N GLU A 63 0.83 22.25 -3.49
CA GLU A 63 0.51 23.40 -4.32
C GLU A 63 -0.99 23.75 -4.23
N LEU A 64 -1.37 24.96 -4.65
CA LEU A 64 -2.76 25.42 -4.54
C LEU A 64 -3.69 24.64 -5.50
N PRO A 65 -4.76 24.00 -4.99
CA PRO A 65 -5.76 23.40 -5.87
C PRO A 65 -6.62 24.47 -6.54
N ARG A 66 -7.23 24.13 -7.68
CA ARG A 66 -8.18 24.99 -8.39
C ARG A 66 -9.59 24.47 -8.21
N ALA A 67 -10.53 25.34 -7.87
CA ALA A 67 -11.94 24.98 -7.77
C ALA A 67 -12.81 25.86 -8.66
N THR A 68 -13.83 25.25 -9.26
CA THR A 68 -14.85 25.94 -10.04
C THR A 68 -16.24 25.50 -9.59
N ILE A 69 -17.17 26.45 -9.48
CA ILE A 69 -18.57 26.10 -9.23
C ILE A 69 -19.19 25.59 -10.54
N PHE A 70 -19.46 24.29 -10.62
CA PHE A 70 -20.03 23.66 -11.80
C PHE A 70 -21.51 24.03 -11.95
N SER A 71 -22.29 23.85 -10.89
CA SER A 71 -23.73 24.18 -10.88
C SER A 71 -24.24 24.56 -9.48
N VAL A 72 -25.36 25.28 -9.47
CA VAL A 72 -26.12 25.61 -8.25
C VAL A 72 -27.53 25.05 -8.43
N SER A 73 -28.01 24.31 -7.43
CA SER A 73 -29.36 23.73 -7.42
C SER A 73 -30.14 24.15 -6.18
N ARG A 74 -31.47 24.14 -6.29
CA ARG A 74 -32.39 24.44 -5.20
C ARG A 74 -33.38 23.26 -5.03
N PRO A 75 -33.77 22.89 -3.79
CA PRO A 75 -34.64 21.75 -3.53
C PRO A 75 -36.08 21.96 -4.01
N ASP A 76 -36.57 23.20 -3.95
CA ASP A 76 -37.96 23.55 -4.29
C ASP A 76 -38.03 24.94 -4.93
N ALA A 77 -38.90 25.13 -5.93
CA ALA A 77 -39.01 26.39 -6.67
C ALA A 77 -39.77 27.47 -5.90
N GLY A 78 -40.62 27.06 -4.94
CA GLY A 78 -41.45 27.95 -4.13
C GLY A 78 -40.77 28.53 -2.88
N ASP A 79 -39.67 27.92 -2.39
CA ASP A 79 -38.95 28.39 -1.21
C ASP A 79 -37.76 29.27 -1.61
N ILE A 80 -37.86 30.57 -1.31
CA ILE A 80 -36.84 31.57 -1.65
C ILE A 80 -35.68 31.62 -0.67
N THR A 81 -35.64 30.76 0.35
CA THR A 81 -34.60 30.78 1.39
C THR A 81 -33.23 30.36 0.82
N PRO A 82 -32.21 31.23 0.87
CA PRO A 82 -30.88 30.90 0.34
C PRO A 82 -30.15 29.74 1.04
N MET A 83 -30.50 29.44 2.31
CA MET A 83 -29.96 28.31 3.08
C MET A 83 -30.20 26.94 2.42
N LEU A 84 -31.14 26.88 1.48
CA LEU A 84 -31.50 25.69 0.76
C LEU A 84 -30.64 25.46 -0.49
N LEU A 85 -29.83 26.44 -0.92
CA LEU A 85 -28.97 26.28 -2.07
C LEU A 85 -27.96 25.15 -1.87
N SER A 86 -27.73 24.41 -2.94
CA SER A 86 -26.72 23.36 -3.02
C SER A 86 -25.79 23.65 -4.20
N TYR A 87 -24.50 23.44 -3.97
CA TYR A 87 -23.43 23.77 -4.90
C TYR A 87 -22.73 22.49 -5.32
N THR A 88 -22.57 22.31 -6.62
CA THR A 88 -21.65 21.32 -7.19
C THR A 88 -20.33 22.02 -7.46
N ILE A 89 -19.31 21.68 -6.68
CA ILE A 89 -17.97 22.26 -6.78
C ILE A 89 -17.09 21.23 -7.48
N GLU A 90 -16.42 21.64 -8.55
CA GLU A 90 -15.43 20.82 -9.22
C GLU A 90 -14.04 21.29 -8.82
N ILE A 91 -13.19 20.37 -8.38
CA ILE A 91 -11.85 20.67 -7.90
C ILE A 91 -10.84 19.89 -8.71
N ASN A 92 -9.74 20.55 -9.07
CA ASN A 92 -8.60 20.01 -9.79
C ASN A 92 -7.33 20.24 -8.95
N TYR A 93 -6.52 19.21 -8.81
CA TYR A 93 -5.22 19.24 -8.14
C TYR A 93 -4.28 18.22 -8.77
N LYS A 94 -3.16 18.69 -9.34
CA LYS A 94 -2.29 17.86 -10.19
C LYS A 94 -3.13 17.07 -11.22
N GLN A 95 -2.98 15.74 -11.29
CA GLN A 95 -3.77 14.84 -12.14
C GLN A 95 -5.15 14.47 -11.58
N PHE A 96 -5.52 14.92 -10.38
CA PHE A 96 -6.75 14.52 -9.71
C PHE A 96 -7.86 15.54 -9.93
N ARG A 97 -9.04 15.02 -10.28
CA ARG A 97 -10.27 15.80 -10.43
C ARG A 97 -11.40 15.12 -9.68
N TRP A 98 -12.15 15.87 -8.88
CA TRP A 98 -13.33 15.36 -8.18
C TRP A 98 -14.40 16.43 -8.03
N ARG A 99 -15.64 15.98 -7.80
CA ARG A 99 -16.80 16.85 -7.59
C ARG A 99 -17.32 16.68 -6.17
N LEU A 100 -17.64 17.80 -5.55
CA LEU A 100 -18.27 17.87 -4.24
C LEU A 100 -19.66 18.46 -4.37
N PHE A 101 -20.60 17.88 -3.63
CA PHE A 101 -21.93 18.45 -3.46
C PHE A 101 -22.03 19.01 -2.04
N LYS A 102 -22.22 20.33 -1.91
CA LYS A 102 -22.27 21.02 -0.62
C LYS A 102 -23.46 21.95 -0.52
N LYS A 103 -24.19 21.89 0.59
CA LYS A 103 -25.27 22.83 0.91
C LYS A 103 -24.68 24.15 1.43
N ALA A 104 -25.37 25.27 1.20
CA ALA A 104 -25.00 26.58 1.76
C ALA A 104 -24.79 26.52 3.29
N SER A 105 -25.62 25.74 4.00
CA SER A 105 -25.48 25.51 5.45
C SER A 105 -24.14 24.84 5.85
N GLN A 106 -23.56 24.00 4.98
CA GLN A 106 -22.26 23.38 5.24
C GLN A 106 -21.11 24.38 5.03
N VAL A 107 -21.26 25.30 4.07
CA VAL A 107 -20.31 26.41 3.84
C VAL A 107 -20.28 27.34 5.05
N LEU A 108 -21.44 27.63 5.61
CA LEU A 108 -21.58 28.37 6.86
C LEU A 108 -20.93 27.69 8.05
N TYR A 109 -21.16 26.38 8.20
CA TYR A 109 -20.52 25.60 9.24
C TYR A 109 -18.99 25.62 9.10
N LEU A 110 -18.47 25.51 7.87
CA LEU A 110 -17.04 25.67 7.60
C LEU A 110 -16.55 27.05 8.05
N HIS A 111 -17.26 28.13 7.68
CA HIS A 111 -16.87 29.48 8.08
C HIS A 111 -16.79 29.64 9.61
N PHE A 112 -17.81 29.16 10.32
CA PHE A 112 -17.83 29.18 11.78
C PHE A 112 -16.70 28.35 12.39
N ALA A 113 -16.41 27.17 11.83
CA ALA A 113 -15.33 26.32 12.29
C ALA A 113 -13.96 27.00 12.13
N LEU A 114 -13.74 27.71 11.02
CA LEU A 114 -12.53 28.48 10.77
C LEU A 114 -12.39 29.66 11.74
N LYS A 115 -13.46 30.41 11.98
CA LYS A 115 -13.45 31.50 12.96
C LYS A 115 -13.18 31.01 14.37
N ARG A 116 -13.76 29.87 14.74
CA ARG A 116 -13.48 29.23 16.02
C ARG A 116 -12.01 28.80 16.13
N ARG A 117 -11.44 28.26 15.05
CA ARG A 117 -10.02 27.88 15.00
C ARG A 117 -9.13 29.10 15.20
N GLU A 118 -9.35 30.16 14.42
CA GLU A 118 -8.61 31.43 14.51
C GLU A 118 -8.61 31.96 15.95
N PHE A 119 -9.79 32.00 16.59
CA PHE A 119 -9.92 32.44 17.98
C PHE A 119 -9.13 31.56 18.98
N LEU A 120 -9.12 30.24 18.77
CA LEU A 120 -8.38 29.31 19.63
C LEU A 120 -6.86 29.43 19.43
N GLU A 121 -6.41 29.64 18.20
CA GLU A 121 -5.00 29.88 17.87
C GLU A 121 -4.52 31.19 18.49
N GLU A 122 -5.27 32.28 18.32
CA GLU A 122 -4.99 33.58 18.95
C GLU A 122 -4.97 33.47 20.49
N PHE A 123 -5.89 32.70 21.07
CA PHE A 123 -5.90 32.46 22.52
C PHE A 123 -4.67 31.67 22.98
N HIS A 124 -4.27 30.63 22.24
CA HIS A 124 -3.06 29.86 22.55
C HIS A 124 -1.79 30.70 22.39
N GLU A 125 -1.66 31.50 21.34
CA GLU A 125 -0.53 32.40 21.13
C GLU A 125 -0.42 33.41 22.28
N LYS A 126 -1.54 34.01 22.70
CA LYS A 126 -1.57 34.88 23.89
C LYS A 126 -1.22 34.14 25.18
N GLN A 127 -1.64 32.90 25.36
CA GLN A 127 -1.26 32.08 26.51
C GLN A 127 0.23 31.77 26.53
N GLU A 128 0.85 31.45 25.38
CA GLU A 128 2.29 31.22 25.28
C GLU A 128 3.08 32.52 25.49
N GLN A 129 2.64 33.65 24.93
CA GLN A 129 3.23 34.97 25.22
C GLN A 129 3.16 35.33 26.71
N VAL A 130 2.05 35.01 27.38
CA VAL A 130 1.93 35.21 28.83
C VAL A 130 2.86 34.26 29.60
N LYS A 131 3.04 33.02 29.16
CA LYS A 131 4.00 32.09 29.78
C LYS A 131 5.45 32.55 29.58
N GLU A 132 5.83 32.96 28.38
CA GLU A 132 7.15 33.53 28.09
C GLU A 132 7.39 34.80 28.91
N TRP A 133 6.38 35.67 29.03
CA TRP A 133 6.44 36.86 29.88
C TRP A 133 6.61 36.51 31.36
N LEU A 134 5.89 35.50 31.88
CA LEU A 134 6.04 35.02 33.25
C LEU A 134 7.41 34.36 33.49
N GLN A 135 7.94 33.63 32.51
CA GLN A 135 9.28 33.03 32.55
C GLN A 135 10.37 34.12 32.58
N ASN A 136 10.23 35.16 31.76
CA ASN A 136 11.15 36.30 31.73
C ASN A 136 11.09 37.16 33.00
N LEU A 137 10.02 37.06 33.79
CA LEU A 137 9.88 37.69 35.11
C LEU A 137 10.30 36.79 36.28
N GLY A 138 10.80 35.58 36.01
CA GLY A 138 11.27 34.65 37.04
C GLY A 138 10.15 33.99 37.87
N ILE A 139 8.91 33.97 37.37
CA ILE A 139 7.76 33.35 38.06
C ILE A 139 7.32 32.10 37.28
N GLY A 140 7.98 30.98 37.55
CA GLY A 140 7.65 29.65 37.01
C GLY A 140 8.62 28.58 37.53
N ASP A 141 8.13 27.38 37.80
CA ASP A 141 8.86 26.30 38.49
C ASP A 141 10.28 26.06 37.92
N HIS A 142 11.30 26.38 38.72
CA HIS A 142 12.67 25.96 38.50
C HIS A 142 12.81 24.46 38.81
N MET A 143 13.10 23.64 37.79
CA MET A 143 13.95 22.46 38.03
C MET A 143 15.40 22.94 38.11
N PRO A 144 16.22 22.49 39.08
CA PRO A 144 17.60 22.93 39.18
C PRO A 144 18.41 22.23 38.09
N VAL A 145 18.86 23.00 37.10
CA VAL A 145 19.97 22.62 36.24
C VAL A 145 21.19 23.38 36.76
N VAL A 146 22.23 22.63 37.05
CA VAL A 146 23.55 23.13 37.46
C VAL A 146 24.08 24.05 36.36
N HIS A 147 24.38 25.31 36.69
CA HIS A 147 25.13 26.21 35.83
C HIS A 147 26.63 26.00 36.04
N ASP A 148 27.34 25.67 34.96
CA ASP A 148 28.71 26.11 34.77
C ASP A 148 28.64 27.49 34.11
N GLU A 149 29.36 28.44 34.69
CA GLU A 149 29.52 29.81 34.21
C GLU A 149 30.35 29.84 32.91
N ASP A 150 29.90 30.60 31.92
CA ASP A 150 30.73 31.58 31.20
C ASP A 150 29.85 32.49 30.31
N GLU A 151 30.22 33.77 30.33
CA GLU A 151 29.72 35.02 29.70
C GLU A 151 29.08 34.89 28.28
N VAL A 152 28.18 35.78 27.80
CA VAL A 152 28.31 37.23 27.59
C VAL A 152 26.91 37.85 27.40
N ASP A 153 26.73 39.06 27.93
CA ASP A 153 25.60 39.97 27.74
C ASP A 153 25.21 40.18 26.26
N ASP A 154 23.95 39.91 25.91
CA ASP A 154 23.30 40.58 24.78
C ASP A 154 21.85 40.91 25.17
N VAL A 155 21.56 42.21 25.27
CA VAL A 155 20.24 42.76 25.61
C VAL A 155 19.29 42.47 24.45
N ASN A 156 18.60 41.34 24.51
CA ASN A 156 17.58 40.99 23.53
C ASN A 156 16.28 41.75 23.85
N VAL A 157 16.03 42.82 23.10
CA VAL A 157 14.73 43.50 23.07
C VAL A 157 13.69 42.50 22.54
N PRO A 158 12.51 42.33 23.18
CA PRO A 158 11.48 41.43 22.68
C PRO A 158 11.01 41.90 21.30
N SER A 159 11.33 41.13 20.26
CA SER A 159 10.76 41.31 18.92
C SER A 159 9.25 41.12 19.01
N GLN A 160 8.49 42.17 18.67
CA GLN A 160 7.04 42.06 18.54
C GLN A 160 6.67 40.94 17.54
N PRO A 161 5.59 40.19 17.77
CA PRO A 161 5.11 39.22 16.78
C PRO A 161 4.69 39.96 15.52
N ASP A 162 5.15 39.47 14.36
CA ASP A 162 4.77 39.93 13.04
C ASP A 162 3.23 39.86 12.86
N GLU A 163 2.51 40.98 13.03
CA GLU A 163 1.06 41.11 12.75
C GLU A 163 0.72 40.69 11.30
N SER A 164 1.72 40.68 10.41
CA SER A 164 1.62 40.27 9.02
C SER A 164 1.31 38.77 8.83
N SER A 165 1.71 37.91 9.77
CA SER A 165 1.49 36.45 9.69
C SER A 165 0.05 36.03 10.03
N ILE A 166 -0.62 36.77 10.92
CA ILE A 166 -2.00 36.52 11.38
C ILE A 166 -3.02 36.91 10.31
N ARG A 167 -2.79 38.03 9.60
CA ARG A 167 -3.68 38.47 8.51
C ARG A 167 -3.71 37.51 7.32
N ASN A 168 -2.62 36.77 7.09
CA ASN A 168 -2.53 35.80 6.00
C ASN A 168 -3.25 34.47 6.26
N ARG A 169 -3.91 34.26 7.41
CA ARG A 169 -4.57 32.98 7.74
C ARG A 169 -6.09 33.09 7.93
N ASN A 170 -6.65 34.28 7.77
CA ASN A 170 -8.06 34.57 8.07
C ASN A 170 -8.93 34.68 6.80
N VAL A 171 -10.11 34.07 6.82
CA VAL A 171 -11.18 34.32 5.84
C VAL A 171 -12.18 35.34 6.41
N PRO A 172 -12.32 36.55 5.81
CA PRO A 172 -13.19 37.60 6.32
C PRO A 172 -14.65 37.15 6.45
N SER A 173 -15.33 37.49 7.55
CA SER A 173 -16.75 37.12 7.72
C SER A 173 -17.69 37.79 6.73
N ILE A 174 -17.30 38.93 6.17
CA ILE A 174 -18.07 39.54 5.08
C ILE A 174 -18.10 38.67 3.82
N ALA A 175 -17.09 37.81 3.61
CA ALA A 175 -16.99 36.98 2.41
C ALA A 175 -18.04 35.86 2.34
N VAL A 176 -18.58 35.39 3.49
CA VAL A 176 -19.60 34.33 3.50
C VAL A 176 -21.02 34.87 3.30
N LEU A 177 -21.25 36.15 3.62
CA LEU A 177 -22.59 36.77 3.56
C LEU A 177 -23.23 36.68 2.15
N PRO A 178 -22.52 36.94 1.03
CA PRO A 178 -23.07 36.82 -0.32
C PRO A 178 -23.48 35.38 -0.69
N VAL A 179 -22.80 34.37 -0.15
CA VAL A 179 -23.11 32.94 -0.37
C VAL A 179 -24.44 32.55 0.30
N ILE A 180 -24.73 33.21 1.42
CA ILE A 180 -25.91 32.95 2.27
C ILE A 180 -27.07 33.87 1.93
N ARG A 181 -26.83 35.02 1.32
CA ARG A 181 -27.88 35.96 0.89
C ARG A 181 -27.54 36.50 -0.50
N PRO A 182 -27.65 35.68 -1.56
CA PRO A 182 -27.56 36.20 -2.92
C PRO A 182 -28.69 37.24 -3.09
N ALA A 183 -28.36 38.45 -3.53
CA ALA A 183 -29.32 39.55 -3.64
C ALA A 183 -30.58 39.12 -4.43
N LEU A 184 -31.76 39.29 -3.81
CA LEU A 184 -33.08 38.92 -4.33
C LEU A 184 -33.30 39.51 -5.74
N GLY A 185 -33.67 38.67 -6.71
CA GLY A 185 -33.88 39.03 -8.12
C GLY A 185 -34.52 37.88 -8.93
N ARG A 186 -34.83 38.08 -10.23
CA ARG A 186 -35.47 37.04 -11.08
C ARG A 186 -34.61 35.75 -11.20
N GLN A 187 -35.26 34.60 -11.37
CA GLN A 187 -34.72 33.23 -11.22
C GLN A 187 -33.33 32.95 -11.84
N HIS A 188 -33.08 33.34 -13.10
CA HIS A 188 -31.76 33.12 -13.74
C HIS A 188 -30.63 33.95 -13.09
N SER A 189 -30.94 35.16 -12.61
CA SER A 189 -29.93 36.03 -11.98
C SER A 189 -29.46 35.52 -10.62
N ILE A 190 -30.27 34.73 -9.88
CA ILE A 190 -29.90 34.26 -8.54
C ILE A 190 -28.86 33.15 -8.61
N SER A 191 -29.04 32.17 -9.51
CA SER A 191 -28.10 31.04 -9.64
C SER A 191 -26.71 31.53 -10.06
N ASP A 192 -26.65 32.43 -11.05
CA ASP A 192 -25.40 33.01 -11.53
C ASP A 192 -24.72 33.88 -10.46
N ARG A 193 -25.49 34.69 -9.72
CA ARG A 193 -24.96 35.46 -8.58
C ARG A 193 -24.46 34.57 -7.45
N ALA A 194 -25.20 33.51 -7.12
CA ALA A 194 -24.79 32.54 -6.09
C ALA A 194 -23.53 31.78 -6.52
N LYS A 195 -23.41 31.47 -7.81
CA LYS A 195 -22.21 30.86 -8.41
C LYS A 195 -20.99 31.77 -8.26
N VAL A 196 -21.11 33.05 -8.61
CA VAL A 196 -20.03 34.04 -8.45
C VAL A 196 -19.67 34.24 -6.98
N ALA A 197 -20.66 34.47 -6.11
CA ALA A 197 -20.45 34.64 -4.68
C ALA A 197 -19.74 33.43 -4.03
N MET A 198 -20.17 32.22 -4.36
CA MET A 198 -19.54 31.00 -3.85
C MET A 198 -18.12 30.83 -4.41
N GLN A 199 -17.89 31.19 -5.68
CA GLN A 199 -16.55 31.14 -6.26
C GLN A 199 -15.60 32.12 -5.56
N GLU A 200 -16.01 33.37 -5.35
CA GLU A 200 -15.24 34.38 -4.62
C GLU A 200 -14.93 33.92 -3.20
N TYR A 201 -15.92 33.35 -2.50
CA TYR A 201 -15.73 32.79 -1.17
C TYR A 201 -14.69 31.64 -1.19
N LEU A 202 -14.78 30.74 -2.17
CA LEU A 202 -13.83 29.64 -2.30
C LEU A 202 -12.40 30.11 -2.60
N ASN A 203 -12.24 31.18 -3.37
CA ASN A 203 -10.93 31.73 -3.72
C ASN A 203 -10.12 32.16 -2.49
N HIS A 204 -10.76 32.52 -1.37
CA HIS A 204 -10.06 32.77 -0.11
C HIS A 204 -9.35 31.53 0.45
N PHE A 205 -9.87 30.33 0.21
CA PHE A 205 -9.20 29.08 0.61
C PHE A 205 -8.17 28.65 -0.43
N PHE A 206 -8.55 28.65 -1.71
CA PHE A 206 -7.71 28.17 -2.80
C PHE A 206 -6.59 29.14 -3.20
N GLY A 207 -6.57 30.35 -2.64
CA GLY A 207 -5.47 31.31 -2.76
C GLY A 207 -4.42 31.18 -1.67
N ASN A 208 -4.58 30.28 -0.68
CA ASN A 208 -3.71 30.23 0.50
C ASN A 208 -3.42 28.80 0.97
N LEU A 209 -2.14 28.42 0.98
CA LEU A 209 -1.71 27.06 1.32
C LEU A 209 -1.94 26.70 2.80
N ASP A 210 -1.80 27.64 3.71
CA ASP A 210 -2.02 27.40 5.15
C ASP A 210 -3.50 27.17 5.45
N ILE A 211 -4.38 27.93 4.78
CA ILE A 211 -5.83 27.80 4.94
C ILE A 211 -6.34 26.53 4.28
N VAL A 212 -5.92 26.21 3.04
CA VAL A 212 -6.42 25.01 2.34
C VAL A 212 -6.00 23.71 3.01
N ASN A 213 -4.83 23.69 3.65
CA ASN A 213 -4.35 22.58 4.46
C ASN A 213 -4.90 22.57 5.90
N SER A 214 -5.78 23.52 6.24
CA SER A 214 -6.48 23.48 7.53
C SER A 214 -7.31 22.22 7.67
N ARG A 215 -7.44 21.76 8.91
CA ARG A 215 -8.24 20.58 9.22
C ARG A 215 -9.70 20.75 8.84
N GLU A 216 -10.24 21.96 8.97
CA GLU A 216 -11.61 22.31 8.65
C GLU A 216 -11.84 22.29 7.14
N VAL A 217 -10.92 22.89 6.36
CA VAL A 217 -11.02 22.92 4.90
C VAL A 217 -10.79 21.53 4.31
N CYS A 218 -9.79 20.78 4.73
CA CYS A 218 -9.59 19.40 4.23
C CYS A 218 -10.81 18.49 4.49
N LYS A 219 -11.45 18.62 5.66
CA LYS A 219 -12.72 17.91 5.94
C LYS A 219 -13.86 18.37 5.03
N PHE A 220 -13.96 19.68 4.79
CA PHE A 220 -14.94 20.21 3.85
C PHE A 220 -14.70 19.71 2.42
N LEU A 221 -13.43 19.66 1.99
CA LEU A 221 -13.03 19.20 0.66
C LEU A 221 -13.07 17.66 0.50
N GLU A 222 -13.35 16.93 1.59
CA GLU A 222 -13.35 15.46 1.64
C GLU A 222 -11.99 14.88 1.20
N VAL A 223 -10.89 15.42 1.76
CA VAL A 223 -9.51 15.01 1.45
C VAL A 223 -8.73 14.62 2.71
N SER A 224 -7.72 13.77 2.52
CA SER A 224 -6.78 13.24 3.52
C SER A 224 -5.39 13.08 2.94
N CYS A 225 -4.43 12.67 3.76
CA CYS A 225 -3.07 12.31 3.35
C CYS A 225 -3.02 11.16 2.32
N LEU A 226 -4.12 10.43 2.11
CA LEU A 226 -4.21 9.35 1.10
C LEU A 226 -4.89 9.80 -0.20
N SER A 227 -5.49 10.99 -0.25
CA SER A 227 -6.32 11.41 -1.39
C SER A 227 -5.55 11.43 -2.70
N PHE A 228 -4.33 11.95 -2.68
CA PHE A 228 -3.56 12.30 -3.87
C PHE A 228 -2.30 11.45 -4.07
N LEU A 229 -2.25 10.28 -3.43
CA LEU A 229 -1.20 9.29 -3.64
C LEU A 229 -1.49 8.52 -4.95
N PRO A 230 -0.71 8.74 -6.03
CA PRO A 230 -0.95 8.13 -7.34
C PRO A 230 -0.88 6.61 -7.32
N GLU A 231 -0.05 6.04 -6.46
CA GLU A 231 0.14 4.60 -6.28
C GLU A 231 -1.13 3.88 -5.83
N TYR A 232 -2.12 4.58 -5.27
CA TYR A 232 -3.40 4.02 -4.86
C TYR A 232 -4.56 4.41 -5.79
N GLY A 233 -4.27 5.07 -6.91
CA GLY A 233 -5.23 5.39 -7.95
C GLY A 233 -6.08 6.62 -7.65
N PRO A 234 -7.13 6.88 -8.46
CA PRO A 234 -7.94 8.08 -8.38
C PRO A 234 -8.57 8.27 -6.99
N LYS A 235 -8.78 9.54 -6.65
CA LYS A 235 -9.56 9.94 -5.49
C LYS A 235 -11.04 9.62 -5.73
N LEU A 236 -11.65 8.82 -4.86
CA LEU A 236 -13.11 8.61 -4.86
C LEU A 236 -13.73 9.39 -3.69
N LYS A 237 -14.47 8.71 -2.82
CA LYS A 237 -15.23 9.30 -1.73
C LYS A 237 -14.49 9.23 -0.40
N GLU A 238 -14.55 10.30 0.39
CA GLU A 238 -14.00 10.30 1.75
C GLU A 238 -14.93 11.06 2.70
N ASP A 239 -15.16 10.54 3.90
CA ASP A 239 -15.93 11.24 4.92
C ASP A 239 -15.73 10.54 6.27
N TYR A 240 -16.16 11.20 7.34
CA TYR A 240 -16.28 10.54 8.63
C TYR A 240 -17.49 9.62 8.67
N VAL A 241 -17.25 8.41 9.16
CA VAL A 241 -18.26 7.38 9.42
C VAL A 241 -18.03 6.79 10.81
N SER A 242 -19.10 6.35 11.47
CA SER A 242 -18.99 5.66 12.75
C SER A 242 -18.86 4.16 12.51
N ILE A 243 -17.94 3.51 13.23
CA ILE A 243 -17.65 2.09 13.10
C ILE A 243 -17.58 1.39 14.46
N GLY A 244 -18.10 0.16 14.54
CA GLY A 244 -18.27 -0.58 15.79
C GLY A 244 -17.31 -1.75 16.01
N HIS A 245 -16.53 -2.17 15.00
CA HIS A 245 -15.69 -3.38 15.08
C HIS A 245 -14.22 -3.11 15.42
N LEU A 246 -13.81 -1.85 15.48
CA LEU A 246 -12.42 -1.49 15.79
C LEU A 246 -12.20 -1.36 17.30
N PRO A 247 -11.01 -1.73 17.83
CA PRO A 247 -10.61 -1.40 19.20
C PRO A 247 -10.76 0.11 19.46
N LYS A 248 -11.23 0.51 20.65
CA LYS A 248 -11.41 1.92 20.97
C LYS A 248 -10.09 2.68 20.86
N ILE A 249 -10.07 3.72 20.04
CA ILE A 249 -8.92 4.62 19.93
C ILE A 249 -8.74 5.31 21.29
N GLN A 250 -7.57 5.13 21.91
CA GLN A 250 -7.23 5.87 23.12
C GLN A 250 -7.18 7.37 22.79
N LYS A 251 -8.06 8.15 23.41
CA LYS A 251 -7.96 9.62 23.38
C LYS A 251 -6.87 10.02 24.36
N GLY A 252 -5.86 10.75 23.88
CA GLY A 252 -4.87 11.40 24.76
C GLY A 252 -5.56 12.32 25.77
N HIS A 253 -4.93 12.50 26.92
CA HIS A 253 -5.46 13.06 28.17
C HIS A 253 -5.91 14.55 28.16
N LYS A 254 -6.37 15.12 27.04
CA LYS A 254 -6.71 16.56 26.90
C LYS A 254 -8.18 16.90 26.58
N GLU A 255 -9.11 15.94 26.70
CA GLU A 255 -10.55 16.25 26.63
C GLU A 255 -11.32 15.60 27.80
N LYS A 256 -11.02 16.01 29.04
CA LYS A 256 -11.99 15.90 30.14
C LYS A 256 -12.91 17.13 30.05
N CYS A 257 -14.03 16.98 29.36
CA CYS A 257 -15.13 17.93 29.55
C CYS A 257 -15.74 17.66 30.94
N CYS A 258 -15.49 18.58 31.86
CA CYS A 258 -16.07 18.62 33.19
C CYS A 258 -17.56 18.99 33.09
N SER A 259 -18.46 17.99 33.16
CA SER A 259 -19.78 18.06 33.81
C SER A 259 -20.73 16.96 33.32
N CYS A 260 -20.67 15.74 33.88
CA CYS A 260 -21.82 14.85 34.12
C CYS A 260 -21.39 13.45 34.63
N GLY A 261 -21.18 13.32 35.94
CA GLY A 261 -20.92 12.03 36.61
C GLY A 261 -22.15 11.11 36.76
N LEU A 262 -23.29 11.42 36.13
CA LEU A 262 -24.58 10.73 36.36
C LEU A 262 -25.09 9.84 35.22
N PHE A 263 -24.36 9.69 34.10
CA PHE A 263 -24.76 8.79 33.00
C PHE A 263 -23.63 7.86 32.54
N SER A 264 -23.09 7.05 33.45
CA SER A 264 -22.10 6.00 33.12
C SER A 264 -22.73 4.66 32.68
N CYS A 265 -23.75 4.68 31.80
CA CYS A 265 -24.45 3.45 31.37
C CYS A 265 -24.47 3.18 29.86
N CYS A 266 -23.76 3.95 29.03
CA CYS A 266 -23.72 3.70 27.58
C CYS A 266 -22.29 3.71 27.02
N LYS A 267 -21.53 2.64 27.30
CA LYS A 267 -20.26 2.38 26.60
C LYS A 267 -20.55 1.98 25.15
N SER A 268 -20.84 2.97 24.29
CA SER A 268 -20.97 2.72 22.84
C SER A 268 -19.68 2.09 22.30
N SER A 269 -19.80 1.02 21.51
CA SER A 269 -18.71 0.43 20.73
C SER A 269 -18.39 1.23 19.46
N TRP A 270 -19.25 2.21 19.11
CA TRP A 270 -19.12 3.00 17.90
C TRP A 270 -18.18 4.17 18.11
N GLN A 271 -17.22 4.32 17.20
CA GLN A 271 -16.28 5.44 17.16
C GLN A 271 -16.23 6.05 15.76
N LYS A 272 -15.99 7.36 15.69
CA LYS A 272 -15.91 8.12 14.45
C LYS A 272 -14.52 7.98 13.85
N VAL A 273 -14.44 7.53 12.60
CA VAL A 273 -13.20 7.33 11.84
C VAL A 273 -13.33 8.00 10.47
N TRP A 274 -12.21 8.40 9.87
CA TRP A 274 -12.17 8.89 8.51
C TRP A 274 -12.06 7.71 7.55
N VAL A 275 -13.02 7.59 6.64
CA VAL A 275 -13.06 6.49 5.66
C VAL A 275 -12.63 7.04 4.32
N VAL A 276 -11.65 6.39 3.69
CA VAL A 276 -11.14 6.71 2.35
C VAL A 276 -11.53 5.58 1.40
N LEU A 277 -12.38 5.88 0.42
CA LEU A 277 -12.69 4.97 -0.68
C LEU A 277 -11.68 5.18 -1.81
N LYS A 278 -11.06 4.09 -2.22
CA LYS A 278 -10.19 4.00 -3.40
C LYS A 278 -10.72 2.87 -4.29
N PRO A 279 -10.25 2.77 -5.54
CA PRO A 279 -10.60 1.64 -6.39
C PRO A 279 -10.26 0.32 -5.70
N GLY A 280 -11.25 -0.54 -5.50
CA GLY A 280 -11.04 -1.88 -4.93
C GLY A 280 -10.75 -1.95 -3.42
N PHE A 281 -10.78 -0.85 -2.65
CA PHE A 281 -10.68 -0.93 -1.20
C PHE A 281 -11.23 0.28 -0.42
N LEU A 282 -11.49 0.07 0.87
CA LEU A 282 -11.76 1.11 1.88
C LEU A 282 -10.60 1.16 2.89
N ALA A 283 -9.97 2.32 3.07
CA ALA A 283 -9.01 2.54 4.15
C ALA A 283 -9.68 3.32 5.30
N LEU A 284 -9.35 2.94 6.53
CA LEU A 284 -9.86 3.59 7.74
C LEU A 284 -8.72 4.29 8.46
N LEU A 285 -8.86 5.60 8.67
CA LEU A 285 -7.92 6.44 9.41
C LEU A 285 -8.60 6.97 10.68
N LYS A 286 -7.80 7.28 11.70
CA LYS A 286 -8.32 7.99 12.87
C LYS A 286 -8.73 9.43 12.49
N ASP A 287 -8.00 10.04 11.58
CA ASP A 287 -8.21 11.40 11.12
C ASP A 287 -7.64 11.61 9.69
N PRO A 288 -8.11 12.60 8.90
CA PRO A 288 -7.58 12.86 7.56
C PRO A 288 -6.06 13.08 7.48
N PHE A 289 -5.43 13.51 8.57
CA PHE A 289 -3.99 13.79 8.63
C PHE A 289 -3.18 12.69 9.31
N ASP A 290 -3.85 11.66 9.83
CA ASP A 290 -3.17 10.53 10.45
C ASP A 290 -2.62 9.61 9.35
N PRO A 291 -1.29 9.44 9.22
CA PRO A 291 -0.71 8.59 8.17
C PRO A 291 -0.92 7.10 8.43
N LYS A 292 -1.38 6.73 9.63
CA LYS A 292 -1.49 5.34 10.08
C LYS A 292 -2.89 4.78 9.88
N LEU A 293 -2.96 3.64 9.21
CA LEU A 293 -4.19 2.87 9.03
C LEU A 293 -4.67 2.25 10.34
N LEU A 294 -5.97 2.37 10.58
CA LEU A 294 -6.70 1.61 11.60
C LEU A 294 -7.16 0.24 11.06
N ASP A 295 -7.66 0.20 9.83
CA ASP A 295 -8.00 -1.02 9.08
C ASP A 295 -8.07 -0.71 7.57
N VAL A 296 -8.11 -1.76 6.76
CA VAL A 296 -8.29 -1.69 5.30
C VAL A 296 -9.18 -2.83 4.80
N ILE A 297 -10.25 -2.55 4.09
CA ILE A 297 -11.14 -3.55 3.51
C ILE A 297 -10.87 -3.62 2.02
N ILE A 298 -10.16 -4.66 1.58
CA ILE A 298 -9.93 -4.93 0.17
C ILE A 298 -11.18 -5.61 -0.40
N PHE A 299 -11.68 -5.10 -1.51
CA PHE A 299 -12.86 -5.63 -2.20
C PHE A 299 -12.48 -6.90 -2.98
N ASP A 300 -13.25 -7.95 -2.75
CA ASP A 300 -12.99 -9.30 -3.26
C ASP A 300 -14.32 -9.99 -3.60
N ALA A 301 -14.23 -11.06 -4.40
CA ALA A 301 -15.40 -11.86 -4.74
C ALA A 301 -16.08 -12.44 -3.48
N LEU A 302 -17.40 -12.34 -3.41
CA LEU A 302 -18.19 -12.93 -2.31
C LEU A 302 -18.35 -14.44 -2.54
N PRO A 303 -18.06 -15.30 -1.55
CA PRO A 303 -18.10 -16.76 -1.69
C PRO A 303 -19.53 -17.30 -1.88
N HIS A 304 -20.54 -16.57 -1.42
CA HIS A 304 -21.94 -16.80 -1.73
C HIS A 304 -22.48 -15.51 -2.33
N MET A 305 -22.87 -15.55 -3.59
CA MET A 305 -23.46 -14.39 -4.24
C MET A 305 -24.79 -14.13 -3.53
N ASP A 306 -24.86 -13.09 -2.68
CA ASP A 306 -26.14 -12.41 -2.39
C ASP A 306 -26.54 -11.79 -3.73
N ILE A 307 -27.15 -12.60 -4.59
CA ILE A 307 -27.74 -12.14 -5.84
C ILE A 307 -28.94 -11.30 -5.40
N ASN A 308 -28.83 -9.98 -5.52
CA ASN A 308 -29.98 -9.10 -5.35
C ASN A 308 -31.12 -9.60 -6.25
N GLY A 309 -32.38 -9.24 -6.01
CA GLY A 309 -33.52 -9.65 -6.87
C GLY A 309 -33.38 -9.35 -8.38
N GLU A 310 -32.33 -8.62 -8.78
CA GLU A 310 -31.95 -8.26 -10.15
C GLU A 310 -30.67 -8.95 -10.68
N GLY A 311 -30.10 -9.95 -10.02
CA GLY A 311 -28.90 -10.63 -10.55
C GLY A 311 -27.55 -9.97 -10.20
N GLN A 312 -27.55 -8.82 -9.53
CA GLN A 312 -26.35 -7.97 -9.39
C GLN A 312 -25.65 -8.17 -8.05
N ILE A 313 -24.33 -8.36 -8.06
CA ILE A 313 -23.50 -8.47 -6.84
C ILE A 313 -23.32 -7.09 -6.21
N SER A 314 -23.68 -6.94 -4.93
CA SER A 314 -23.48 -5.70 -4.16
C SER A 314 -22.45 -5.88 -3.04
N LEU A 315 -21.44 -5.01 -3.01
CA LEU A 315 -20.45 -4.94 -1.93
C LEU A 315 -21.01 -4.21 -0.71
N ALA A 316 -21.93 -3.27 -0.92
CA ALA A 316 -22.56 -2.50 0.14
C ALA A 316 -24.08 -2.53 0.06
N LYS A 317 -24.76 -2.59 1.21
CA LYS A 317 -26.22 -2.47 1.31
C LYS A 317 -26.64 -1.72 2.57
N GLU A 318 -27.75 -1.00 2.47
CA GLU A 318 -28.36 -0.31 3.60
C GLU A 318 -28.84 -1.32 4.67
N ILE A 319 -28.74 -0.96 5.94
CA ILE A 319 -29.27 -1.76 7.05
C ILE A 319 -30.16 -0.92 7.95
N LYS A 320 -31.19 -1.55 8.51
CA LYS A 320 -32.06 -0.92 9.51
C LYS A 320 -31.31 -0.81 10.83
N GLU A 321 -31.31 0.40 11.40
CA GLU A 321 -30.76 0.66 12.73
C GLU A 321 -31.88 0.74 13.76
N ARG A 322 -31.58 0.33 14.99
CA ARG A 322 -32.54 0.42 16.10
C ARG A 322 -32.78 1.86 16.56
N ASN A 323 -31.76 2.71 16.45
CA ASN A 323 -31.84 4.11 16.84
C ASN A 323 -32.21 4.96 15.61
N PRO A 324 -33.36 5.66 15.60
CA PRO A 324 -33.82 6.42 14.44
C PRO A 324 -32.92 7.62 14.09
N LEU A 325 -32.04 8.05 14.99
CA LEU A 325 -31.06 9.13 14.76
C LEU A 325 -29.80 8.66 14.02
N HIS A 326 -29.65 7.35 13.80
CA HIS A 326 -28.52 6.76 13.11
C HIS A 326 -29.00 5.91 11.95
N PHE A 327 -28.29 6.00 10.83
CA PHE A 327 -28.57 5.21 9.63
C PHE A 327 -27.34 4.36 9.34
N GLY A 328 -27.55 3.08 9.08
CA GLY A 328 -26.48 2.10 8.92
C GLY A 328 -26.37 1.59 7.49
N PHE A 329 -25.17 1.18 7.12
CA PHE A 329 -24.94 0.30 5.97
C PHE A 329 -23.91 -0.75 6.35
N GLN A 330 -23.91 -1.85 5.62
CA GLN A 330 -22.87 -2.86 5.74
C GLN A 330 -22.06 -2.94 4.46
N VAL A 331 -20.79 -3.30 4.59
CA VAL A 331 -19.90 -3.63 3.47
C VAL A 331 -19.44 -5.06 3.66
N SER A 332 -19.70 -5.88 2.64
CA SER A 332 -19.32 -7.29 2.57
C SER A 332 -18.26 -7.46 1.48
N SER A 333 -17.17 -8.14 1.81
CA SER A 333 -16.09 -8.48 0.87
C SER A 333 -15.40 -9.77 1.30
N GLY A 334 -15.30 -10.74 0.37
CA GLY A 334 -14.82 -12.08 0.68
C GLY A 334 -15.59 -12.70 1.86
N GLY A 335 -14.85 -13.21 2.87
CA GLY A 335 -15.43 -13.72 4.11
C GLY A 335 -15.72 -12.68 5.19
N ARG A 336 -15.68 -11.37 4.89
CA ARG A 336 -15.72 -10.31 5.90
C ARG A 336 -16.90 -9.36 5.66
N THR A 337 -17.63 -9.07 6.74
CA THR A 337 -18.72 -8.08 6.73
C THR A 337 -18.51 -7.06 7.85
N ILE A 338 -18.50 -5.78 7.50
CA ILE A 338 -18.38 -4.68 8.47
C ILE A 338 -19.65 -3.83 8.46
N LYS A 339 -19.98 -3.26 9.62
CA LYS A 339 -21.15 -2.37 9.79
C LYS A 339 -20.68 -0.95 10.07
N LEU A 340 -21.26 0.00 9.36
CA LEU A 340 -20.93 1.41 9.38
C LEU A 340 -22.19 2.25 9.61
N ARG A 341 -22.04 3.41 10.25
CA ARG A 341 -23.15 4.31 10.57
C ARG A 341 -22.87 5.76 10.23
N THR A 342 -23.89 6.46 9.78
CA THR A 342 -23.90 7.92 9.65
C THR A 342 -25.14 8.51 10.32
N LYS A 343 -25.21 9.85 10.40
CA LYS A 343 -26.38 10.58 10.93
C LYS A 343 -27.43 10.92 9.86
N SER A 344 -27.24 10.49 8.61
CA SER A 344 -28.09 10.88 7.49
C SER A 344 -28.35 9.70 6.56
N SER A 345 -29.62 9.40 6.30
CA SER A 345 -30.01 8.39 5.30
C SER A 345 -29.46 8.71 3.91
N SER A 346 -29.45 9.99 3.50
CA SER A 346 -28.83 10.40 2.23
C SER A 346 -27.36 10.03 2.15
N LYS A 347 -26.59 10.27 3.22
CA LYS A 347 -25.16 9.88 3.26
C LYS A 347 -24.97 8.38 3.18
N VAL A 348 -25.86 7.59 3.78
CA VAL A 348 -25.84 6.13 3.66
C VAL A 348 -26.02 5.72 2.20
N LYS A 349 -27.02 6.28 1.50
CA LYS A 349 -27.24 6.03 0.07
C LYS A 349 -26.02 6.41 -0.76
N ASP A 350 -25.44 7.59 -0.53
CA ASP A 350 -24.25 8.04 -1.23
C ASP A 350 -23.06 7.09 -1.05
N TRP A 351 -22.85 6.57 0.17
CA TRP A 351 -21.79 5.60 0.46
C TRP A 351 -22.05 4.25 -0.20
N VAL A 352 -23.27 3.72 -0.13
CA VAL A 352 -23.65 2.46 -0.77
C VAL A 352 -23.47 2.55 -2.28
N THR A 353 -23.96 3.62 -2.90
CA THR A 353 -23.78 3.87 -4.34
C THR A 353 -22.31 4.01 -4.70
N ALA A 354 -21.53 4.82 -3.96
CA ALA A 354 -20.12 5.01 -4.25
C ALA A 354 -19.29 3.73 -4.12
N ILE A 355 -19.54 2.90 -3.10
CA ILE A 355 -18.82 1.64 -2.89
C ILE A 355 -19.15 0.63 -4.00
N ASN A 356 -20.44 0.50 -4.34
CA ASN A 356 -20.87 -0.40 -5.42
C ASN A 356 -20.40 0.07 -6.79
N ALA A 357 -20.21 1.38 -7.00
CA ALA A 357 -19.62 1.95 -8.22
C ALA A 357 -18.08 1.88 -8.26
N ALA A 358 -17.41 1.88 -7.09
CA ALA A 358 -15.97 1.68 -6.98
C ALA A 358 -15.54 0.24 -7.28
N ARG A 359 -16.51 -0.68 -7.29
CA ARG A 359 -16.35 -2.00 -7.88
C ARG A 359 -15.95 -1.85 -9.35
N GLN A 360 -14.87 -2.51 -9.73
CA GLN A 360 -14.40 -2.51 -11.11
C GLN A 360 -15.40 -3.27 -12.02
N PRO A 361 -15.33 -3.11 -13.36
CA PRO A 361 -16.10 -3.95 -14.29
C PRO A 361 -15.93 -5.46 -14.01
N PRO A 362 -16.77 -6.33 -14.62
CA PRO A 362 -16.69 -7.80 -14.48
C PRO A 362 -15.29 -8.42 -14.58
N GLU A 363 -14.38 -7.77 -15.31
CA GLU A 363 -12.99 -8.18 -15.49
C GLU A 363 -12.08 -7.88 -14.27
N GLY A 364 -12.62 -7.28 -13.21
CA GLY A 364 -11.92 -6.98 -11.96
C GLY A 364 -12.02 -8.11 -10.92
N TRP A 365 -11.29 -7.97 -9.81
CA TRP A 365 -11.15 -8.97 -8.75
C TRP A 365 -12.40 -9.15 -7.85
N CYS A 366 -13.48 -8.43 -8.10
CA CYS A 366 -14.74 -8.57 -7.35
C CYS A 366 -15.69 -9.62 -7.96
N TYR A 367 -15.25 -10.33 -8.99
CA TYR A 367 -16.02 -11.34 -9.71
C TYR A 367 -15.24 -12.65 -9.76
N PRO A 368 -15.94 -13.80 -9.74
CA PRO A 368 -15.29 -15.08 -10.01
C PRO A 368 -14.88 -15.15 -11.48
N HIS A 369 -13.68 -15.67 -11.73
CA HIS A 369 -13.13 -15.88 -13.06
C HIS A 369 -13.07 -17.37 -13.40
N ARG A 370 -12.47 -17.73 -14.56
CA ARG A 370 -12.27 -19.12 -14.97
C ARG A 370 -11.73 -19.97 -13.81
N PHE A 371 -12.35 -21.14 -13.60
CA PHE A 371 -12.06 -22.07 -12.50
C PHE A 371 -12.41 -21.56 -11.08
N GLY A 372 -13.21 -20.50 -10.96
CA GLY A 372 -13.51 -19.87 -9.68
C GLY A 372 -12.34 -19.05 -9.10
N SER A 373 -11.35 -18.72 -9.94
CA SER A 373 -10.21 -17.89 -9.56
C SER A 373 -10.65 -16.47 -9.18
N PHE A 374 -9.95 -15.86 -8.22
CA PHE A 374 -10.10 -14.43 -7.91
C PHE A 374 -9.47 -13.52 -8.98
N ALA A 375 -8.51 -14.06 -9.75
CA ALA A 375 -7.79 -13.35 -10.80
C ALA A 375 -8.26 -13.79 -12.20
N PRO A 376 -8.44 -12.85 -13.14
CA PRO A 376 -8.77 -13.18 -14.53
C PRO A 376 -7.58 -13.80 -15.28
N PRO A 377 -7.82 -14.51 -16.39
CA PRO A 377 -6.75 -14.88 -17.32
C PRO A 377 -5.96 -13.66 -17.81
N ARG A 378 -4.64 -13.79 -17.93
CA ARG A 378 -3.69 -12.76 -18.38
C ARG A 378 -2.87 -13.26 -19.57
N GLY A 379 -2.23 -12.35 -20.32
CA GLY A 379 -1.38 -12.71 -21.45
C GLY A 379 -2.14 -13.24 -22.68
N LEU A 380 -3.46 -13.03 -22.73
CA LEU A 380 -4.28 -13.26 -23.94
C LEU A 380 -4.22 -12.08 -24.92
N LEU A 381 -3.68 -10.94 -24.46
CA LEU A 381 -3.49 -9.70 -25.20
C LEU A 381 -2.07 -9.21 -24.95
N GLU A 382 -1.60 -8.24 -25.73
CA GLU A 382 -0.32 -7.55 -25.49
C GLU A 382 -0.40 -6.62 -24.26
N ASP A 383 -0.38 -7.23 -23.07
CA ASP A 383 -0.50 -6.55 -21.76
C ASP A 383 0.81 -6.53 -20.96
N GLY A 384 1.89 -7.05 -21.55
CA GLY A 384 3.20 -7.20 -20.91
C GLY A 384 3.31 -8.43 -19.99
N SER A 385 2.33 -9.33 -20.01
CA SER A 385 2.44 -10.62 -19.30
C SER A 385 3.52 -11.48 -19.95
N MET A 386 4.47 -11.94 -19.14
CA MET A 386 5.46 -12.93 -19.54
C MET A 386 5.60 -13.98 -18.44
N ALA A 387 5.95 -15.19 -18.83
CA ALA A 387 6.28 -16.28 -17.92
C ALA A 387 7.60 -16.93 -18.33
N GLN A 388 8.44 -17.24 -17.35
CA GLN A 388 9.68 -17.98 -17.52
C GLN A 388 9.74 -19.09 -16.49
N TRP A 389 9.95 -20.33 -16.92
CA TRP A 389 10.14 -21.46 -16.01
C TRP A 389 11.62 -21.69 -15.73
N PHE A 390 11.90 -22.31 -14.58
CA PHE A 390 13.21 -22.73 -14.13
C PHE A 390 13.10 -24.17 -13.65
N ILE A 391 14.02 -25.01 -14.10
CA ILE A 391 14.17 -26.39 -13.59
C ILE A 391 15.27 -26.35 -12.53
N ASP A 392 14.95 -26.93 -11.38
CA ASP A 392 15.78 -27.03 -10.19
C ASP A 392 16.17 -25.69 -9.53
N GLY A 393 16.81 -25.80 -8.37
CA GLY A 393 17.13 -24.66 -7.49
C GLY A 393 18.16 -23.70 -8.06
N GLN A 394 19.13 -24.17 -8.82
CA GLN A 394 20.25 -23.35 -9.31
C GLN A 394 19.76 -22.17 -10.15
N ALA A 395 18.98 -22.45 -11.20
CA ALA A 395 18.48 -21.40 -12.09
C ALA A 395 17.42 -20.52 -11.41
N GLY A 396 16.55 -21.13 -10.60
CA GLY A 396 15.50 -20.40 -9.87
C GLY A 396 16.07 -19.44 -8.83
N PHE A 397 17.04 -19.88 -8.02
CA PHE A 397 17.65 -19.05 -6.98
C PHE A 397 18.59 -17.99 -7.54
N GLU A 398 19.28 -18.24 -8.65
CA GLU A 398 20.04 -17.21 -9.37
C GLU A 398 19.14 -16.05 -9.82
N ALA A 399 17.98 -16.38 -10.42
CA ALA A 399 17.02 -15.38 -10.86
C ALA A 399 16.42 -14.59 -9.68
N ILE A 400 16.08 -15.28 -8.58
CA ILE A 400 15.56 -14.64 -7.37
C ILE A 400 16.61 -13.71 -6.74
N ALA A 401 17.86 -14.16 -6.61
CA ALA A 401 18.97 -13.35 -6.09
C ALA A 401 19.15 -12.08 -6.91
N SER A 402 19.23 -12.22 -8.24
CA SER A 402 19.38 -11.11 -9.17
C SER A 402 18.23 -10.10 -9.06
N SER A 403 16.99 -10.57 -8.91
CA SER A 403 15.85 -9.66 -8.73
C SER A 403 15.90 -8.94 -7.38
N ILE A 404 16.23 -9.64 -6.28
CA ILE A 404 16.38 -9.01 -4.96
C ILE A 404 17.46 -7.93 -5.00
N GLU A 405 18.61 -8.18 -5.64
CA GLU A 405 19.71 -7.20 -5.76
C GLU A 405 19.28 -5.89 -6.44
N HIS A 406 18.31 -5.95 -7.35
CA HIS A 406 17.83 -4.78 -8.09
C HIS A 406 16.56 -4.15 -7.50
N ALA A 407 16.03 -4.68 -6.39
CA ALA A 407 14.84 -4.17 -5.73
C ALA A 407 15.01 -2.70 -5.28
N LYS A 408 13.96 -1.89 -5.50
CA LYS A 408 13.96 -0.44 -5.24
C LYS A 408 12.93 0.00 -4.21
N SER A 409 11.86 -0.77 -4.02
CA SER A 409 10.70 -0.36 -3.22
C SER A 409 10.28 -1.41 -2.21
N GLU A 410 9.88 -2.59 -2.68
CA GLU A 410 9.23 -3.60 -1.82
C GLU A 410 9.62 -5.02 -2.23
N ILE A 411 9.82 -5.87 -1.23
CA ILE A 411 9.99 -7.32 -1.41
C ILE A 411 8.96 -8.03 -0.55
N PHE A 412 8.16 -8.91 -1.16
CA PHE A 412 7.23 -9.79 -0.44
C PHE A 412 7.69 -11.24 -0.55
N ILE A 413 7.76 -11.96 0.58
CA ILE A 413 8.14 -13.37 0.62
C ILE A 413 7.09 -14.15 1.39
N ALA A 414 6.52 -15.20 0.80
CA ALA A 414 5.72 -16.19 1.51
C ALA A 414 6.32 -17.58 1.32
N GLY A 415 6.45 -18.34 2.40
CA GLY A 415 7.10 -19.65 2.39
C GLY A 415 6.54 -20.60 3.43
N TRP A 416 6.56 -21.89 3.12
CA TRP A 416 6.31 -22.95 4.10
C TRP A 416 7.50 -23.09 5.05
N TRP A 417 8.71 -22.99 4.51
CA TRP A 417 9.95 -22.98 5.27
C TRP A 417 10.94 -21.97 4.67
N LEU A 418 11.65 -21.24 5.52
CA LEU A 418 12.62 -20.23 5.10
C LEU A 418 13.86 -20.31 5.99
N CYS A 419 15.04 -20.46 5.38
CA CYS A 419 16.35 -20.47 6.05
C CYS A 419 17.08 -19.16 5.72
N PRO A 420 17.23 -18.24 6.68
CA PRO A 420 17.89 -16.94 6.45
C PRO A 420 19.32 -17.09 5.91
N GLU A 421 20.02 -18.15 6.31
CA GLU A 421 21.42 -18.40 5.95
C GLU A 421 21.58 -19.19 4.63
N LEU A 422 20.50 -19.38 3.85
CA LEU A 422 20.57 -20.01 2.52
C LEU A 422 21.38 -19.14 1.55
N TYR A 423 22.35 -19.74 0.86
CA TYR A 423 23.04 -19.12 -0.26
C TYR A 423 22.26 -19.33 -1.56
N LEU A 424 21.90 -18.26 -2.25
CA LEU A 424 21.15 -18.37 -3.51
C LEU A 424 22.05 -18.65 -4.72
N ARG A 425 23.35 -18.34 -4.63
CA ARG A 425 24.36 -18.65 -5.66
C ARG A 425 25.47 -19.52 -5.10
N ARG A 426 26.03 -20.41 -5.92
CA ARG A 426 27.10 -21.37 -5.56
C ARG A 426 28.19 -21.38 -6.64
N PRO A 427 29.46 -21.68 -6.30
CA PRO A 427 29.99 -22.13 -4.99
C PRO A 427 29.88 -21.07 -3.88
N PHE A 428 29.48 -21.47 -2.67
CA PHE A 428 29.08 -20.49 -1.64
C PHE A 428 30.25 -19.62 -1.13
N GLU A 429 31.48 -20.14 -1.18
CA GLU A 429 32.70 -19.43 -0.75
C GLU A 429 32.95 -18.12 -1.52
N HIS A 430 32.56 -18.08 -2.80
CA HIS A 430 32.71 -16.89 -3.66
C HIS A 430 31.45 -16.01 -3.70
N HIS A 431 30.34 -16.49 -3.13
CA HIS A 431 29.04 -15.86 -3.22
C HIS A 431 28.45 -15.52 -1.84
N GLY A 432 29.32 -15.07 -0.92
CA GLY A 432 28.96 -14.56 0.41
C GLY A 432 27.79 -13.57 0.42
N SER A 433 27.80 -12.63 -0.54
CA SER A 433 26.76 -11.61 -0.70
C SER A 433 25.41 -12.15 -1.15
N SER A 434 25.35 -13.40 -1.66
CA SER A 434 24.12 -14.04 -2.11
C SER A 434 23.37 -14.80 -1.00
N ARG A 435 23.89 -14.78 0.23
CA ARG A 435 23.18 -15.33 1.39
C ARG A 435 21.90 -14.51 1.62
N LEU A 436 20.78 -15.18 1.81
CA LEU A 436 19.45 -14.56 1.77
C LEU A 436 19.32 -13.40 2.79
N ASP A 437 19.74 -13.62 4.03
CA ASP A 437 19.77 -12.58 5.07
C ASP A 437 20.62 -11.37 4.67
N ALA A 438 21.82 -11.58 4.13
CA ALA A 438 22.72 -10.53 3.67
C ALA A 438 22.15 -9.73 2.48
N LEU A 439 21.53 -10.42 1.52
CA LEU A 439 20.85 -9.79 0.38
C LEU A 439 19.71 -8.89 0.85
N LEU A 440 18.85 -9.41 1.73
CA LEU A 440 17.71 -8.66 2.26
C LEU A 440 18.19 -7.48 3.11
N GLU A 441 19.20 -7.66 3.96
CA GLU A 441 19.79 -6.60 4.76
C GLU A 441 20.35 -5.48 3.87
N ALA A 442 21.10 -5.83 2.82
CA ALA A 442 21.68 -4.86 1.89
C ALA A 442 20.62 -4.01 1.19
N ARG A 443 19.48 -4.61 0.80
CA ARG A 443 18.35 -3.88 0.22
C ARG A 443 17.59 -3.06 1.26
N ALA A 444 17.38 -3.62 2.44
CA ALA A 444 16.69 -2.93 3.54
C ALA A 444 17.41 -1.64 3.95
N LYS A 445 18.76 -1.67 4.00
CA LYS A 445 19.63 -0.49 4.23
C LYS A 445 19.50 0.59 3.15
N GLN A 446 19.04 0.22 1.95
CA GLN A 446 18.77 1.16 0.84
C GLN A 446 17.32 1.66 0.84
N GLY A 447 16.54 1.35 1.89
CA GLY A 447 15.16 1.83 2.05
C GLY A 447 14.07 0.87 1.57
N VAL A 448 14.45 -0.27 0.97
CA VAL A 448 13.49 -1.29 0.50
C VAL A 448 12.72 -1.87 1.70
N GLN A 449 11.40 -1.92 1.60
CA GLN A 449 10.52 -2.51 2.60
C GLN A 449 10.36 -4.02 2.34
N ILE A 450 10.57 -4.84 3.37
CA ILE A 450 10.60 -6.30 3.22
C ILE A 450 9.55 -6.92 4.13
N TYR A 451 8.60 -7.65 3.53
CA TYR A 451 7.51 -8.29 4.25
C TYR A 451 7.52 -9.79 4.03
N ILE A 452 7.64 -10.54 5.13
CA ILE A 452 7.82 -12.00 5.10
C ILE A 452 6.68 -12.67 5.85
N LEU A 453 5.94 -13.55 5.17
CA LEU A 453 4.83 -14.31 5.73
C LEU A 453 5.15 -15.81 5.73
N MET A 454 5.50 -16.34 6.90
CA MET A 454 5.90 -17.73 7.07
C MET A 454 4.75 -18.59 7.60
N TYR A 455 4.74 -19.86 7.23
CA TYR A 455 3.98 -20.86 7.97
C TYR A 455 4.49 -20.94 9.42
N LYS A 456 3.57 -20.92 10.39
CA LYS A 456 3.86 -21.28 11.78
C LYS A 456 3.52 -22.77 11.94
N GLU A 457 4.53 -23.56 12.26
CA GLU A 457 4.43 -24.99 12.46
C GLU A 457 3.89 -25.40 13.83
N VAL A 458 3.36 -26.62 13.87
CA VAL A 458 3.20 -27.37 15.12
C VAL A 458 4.58 -27.94 15.48
N ALA A 459 5.29 -27.28 16.40
CA ALA A 459 6.68 -27.59 16.74
C ALA A 459 6.92 -29.04 17.21
N LEU A 460 5.89 -29.74 17.71
CA LEU A 460 5.98 -31.15 18.06
C LEU A 460 6.03 -32.09 16.84
N ALA A 461 5.54 -31.64 15.68
CA ALA A 461 5.41 -32.45 14.48
C ALA A 461 6.42 -32.07 13.38
N LEU A 462 6.91 -30.82 13.37
CA LEU A 462 7.78 -30.30 12.31
C LEU A 462 8.97 -29.54 12.91
N LYS A 463 10.16 -29.75 12.34
CA LYS A 463 11.43 -29.18 12.81
C LYS A 463 11.87 -27.90 12.12
N ILE A 464 11.06 -27.34 11.21
CA ILE A 464 11.41 -26.17 10.37
C ILE A 464 11.78 -24.90 11.17
N ASN A 465 11.37 -24.82 12.44
CA ASN A 465 11.67 -23.77 13.40
C ASN A 465 11.47 -22.35 12.84
N SER A 466 10.25 -22.02 12.43
CA SER A 466 9.95 -20.69 11.88
C SER A 466 10.20 -19.56 12.89
N LEU A 467 10.21 -19.86 14.20
CA LEU A 467 10.56 -18.88 15.24
C LEU A 467 12.04 -18.44 15.13
N TYR A 468 12.96 -19.39 14.92
CA TYR A 468 14.36 -19.08 14.67
C TYR A 468 14.51 -18.14 13.48
N SER A 469 13.94 -18.51 12.33
CA SER A 469 14.01 -17.71 11.10
C SER A 469 13.41 -16.31 11.30
N LYS A 470 12.26 -16.21 11.99
CA LYS A 470 11.66 -14.91 12.34
C LYS A 470 12.63 -14.06 13.14
N ASN A 471 13.23 -14.60 14.19
CA ASN A 471 14.11 -13.83 15.07
C ASN A 471 15.37 -13.36 14.33
N ARG A 472 15.98 -14.23 13.51
CA ARG A 472 17.12 -13.86 12.66
C ARG A 472 16.77 -12.74 11.69
N LEU A 473 15.69 -12.89 10.93
CA LEU A 473 15.27 -11.91 9.92
C LEU A 473 14.86 -10.56 10.53
N LEU A 474 14.17 -10.54 11.67
CA LEU A 474 13.82 -9.28 12.33
C LEU A 474 15.05 -8.50 12.83
N ASN A 475 16.15 -9.19 13.11
CA ASN A 475 17.37 -8.57 13.64
C ASN A 475 18.29 -8.00 12.54
N ILE A 476 18.00 -8.22 11.25
CA ILE A 476 18.88 -7.71 10.17
C ILE A 476 18.64 -6.21 9.91
N HIS A 477 17.39 -5.74 9.93
CA HIS A 477 17.06 -4.33 9.68
C HIS A 477 15.62 -4.00 10.07
N GLU A 478 15.34 -2.74 10.46
CA GLU A 478 13.99 -2.30 10.85
C GLU A 478 12.95 -2.36 9.73
N ASN A 479 13.39 -2.27 8.46
CA ASN A 479 12.52 -2.39 7.28
C ASN A 479 12.08 -3.84 7.00
N VAL A 480 12.58 -4.82 7.77
CA VAL A 480 12.20 -6.23 7.62
C VAL A 480 11.13 -6.58 8.62
N LYS A 481 9.93 -6.93 8.12
CA LYS A 481 8.77 -7.30 8.93
C LYS A 481 8.42 -8.76 8.69
N VAL A 482 8.30 -9.53 9.76
CA VAL A 482 8.03 -10.97 9.67
C VAL A 482 6.79 -11.36 10.47
N LEU A 483 5.84 -12.00 9.79
CA LEU A 483 4.67 -12.65 10.36
C LEU A 483 4.76 -14.16 10.20
N ARG A 484 4.27 -14.89 11.20
CA ARG A 484 4.11 -16.36 11.14
C ARG A 484 2.64 -16.69 11.38
N TYR A 485 2.00 -17.52 10.59
CA TYR A 485 0.58 -17.86 10.77
C TYR A 485 0.34 -19.30 10.24
N PRO A 486 -0.65 -20.08 10.74
CA PRO A 486 -1.68 -19.79 11.76
C PRO A 486 -1.21 -19.90 13.22
N ASP A 487 -1.98 -19.33 14.14
CA ASP A 487 -1.91 -19.73 15.55
C ASP A 487 -2.88 -20.91 15.77
N HIS A 488 -2.33 -22.12 15.86
CA HIS A 488 -3.11 -23.37 15.82
C HIS A 488 -4.21 -23.44 16.88
N PHE A 489 -3.90 -23.08 18.14
CA PHE A 489 -4.87 -23.11 19.23
C PHE A 489 -6.08 -22.20 19.00
N SER A 490 -5.85 -20.95 18.56
CA SER A 490 -6.93 -19.98 18.33
C SER A 490 -7.68 -20.21 17.03
N SER A 491 -7.02 -20.78 16.02
CA SER A 491 -7.63 -21.05 14.71
C SER A 491 -8.31 -22.42 14.62
N GLY A 492 -7.98 -23.38 15.48
CA GLY A 492 -8.43 -24.77 15.38
C GLY A 492 -7.83 -25.52 14.18
N VAL A 493 -6.87 -24.92 13.46
CA VAL A 493 -6.25 -25.49 12.27
C VAL A 493 -4.93 -26.13 12.65
N TYR A 494 -4.87 -27.46 12.69
CA TYR A 494 -3.66 -28.21 13.09
C TYR A 494 -2.98 -28.97 11.94
N LEU A 495 -3.75 -29.43 10.96
CA LEU A 495 -3.27 -30.32 9.89
C LEU A 495 -2.93 -29.61 8.58
N TRP A 496 -3.45 -28.38 8.39
CA TRP A 496 -3.23 -27.60 7.19
C TRP A 496 -2.06 -26.64 7.36
N SER A 497 -1.38 -26.32 6.25
CA SER A 497 -0.25 -25.41 6.21
C SER A 497 -0.46 -24.31 5.16
N HIS A 498 0.29 -23.23 5.32
CA HIS A 498 0.54 -22.31 4.21
C HIS A 498 1.71 -22.86 3.41
N HIS A 499 1.44 -23.30 2.18
CA HIS A 499 2.36 -24.12 1.40
C HIS A 499 2.89 -23.43 0.14
N GLU A 500 2.22 -22.35 -0.28
CA GLU A 500 2.84 -21.09 -0.61
C GLU A 500 4.35 -20.93 -0.76
N LYS A 501 4.93 -20.89 -1.97
CA LYS A 501 6.27 -20.32 -2.17
C LYS A 501 6.21 -19.16 -3.14
N ILE A 502 6.40 -17.96 -2.63
CA ILE A 502 6.23 -16.70 -3.36
C ILE A 502 7.38 -15.77 -3.02
N VAL A 503 8.02 -15.18 -4.05
CA VAL A 503 8.89 -14.01 -3.92
C VAL A 503 8.43 -12.97 -4.91
N ILE A 504 8.06 -11.77 -4.47
CA ILE A 504 7.65 -10.65 -5.32
C ILE A 504 8.63 -9.52 -5.11
N VAL A 505 9.13 -8.94 -6.19
CA VAL A 505 10.03 -7.77 -6.17
C VAL A 505 9.38 -6.62 -6.92
N ASP A 506 9.20 -5.49 -6.22
CA ASP A 506 8.66 -4.21 -6.72
C ASP A 506 7.29 -4.32 -7.42
N ASN A 507 6.57 -5.41 -7.20
CA ASN A 507 5.37 -5.78 -7.96
C ASN A 507 5.59 -5.85 -9.49
N GLN A 508 6.84 -6.06 -9.93
CA GLN A 508 7.25 -6.16 -11.33
C GLN A 508 7.51 -7.60 -11.75
N VAL A 509 8.12 -8.38 -10.86
CA VAL A 509 8.38 -9.80 -11.04
C VAL A 509 7.94 -10.58 -9.80
N CYS A 510 7.32 -11.74 -10.03
CA CYS A 510 6.91 -12.67 -9.00
C CYS A 510 7.40 -14.07 -9.33
N TYR A 511 8.03 -14.74 -8.38
CA TYR A 511 8.44 -16.13 -8.45
C TYR A 511 7.45 -17.00 -7.68
N ILE A 512 6.91 -18.02 -8.34
CA ILE A 512 6.01 -19.02 -7.75
C ILE A 512 6.42 -20.43 -8.20
N GLY A 513 6.21 -21.44 -7.37
CA GLY A 513 6.49 -22.84 -7.73
C GLY A 513 6.71 -23.72 -6.49
N GLY A 514 7.52 -24.76 -6.63
CA GLY A 514 7.79 -25.74 -5.57
C GLY A 514 8.99 -25.42 -4.67
N LEU A 515 9.83 -24.45 -5.05
CA LEU A 515 11.06 -24.12 -4.31
C LEU A 515 10.82 -23.12 -3.18
N ASP A 516 10.92 -23.60 -1.94
CA ASP A 516 11.07 -22.75 -0.74
C ASP A 516 12.50 -22.17 -0.68
N LEU A 517 12.64 -20.97 -0.12
CA LEU A 517 13.95 -20.37 0.20
C LEU A 517 14.54 -21.00 1.48
N CYS A 518 14.80 -22.30 1.43
CA CYS A 518 15.32 -23.08 2.55
C CYS A 518 16.37 -24.12 2.12
N PHE A 519 16.99 -24.76 3.11
CA PHE A 519 18.03 -25.75 2.88
C PHE A 519 17.53 -27.00 2.13
N GLY A 520 18.44 -27.62 1.38
CA GLY A 520 18.25 -28.81 0.58
C GLY A 520 17.58 -28.58 -0.77
N ARG A 521 17.14 -27.35 -1.08
CA ARG A 521 16.42 -27.01 -2.32
C ARG A 521 17.33 -26.55 -3.46
N TYR A 522 18.55 -26.11 -3.15
CA TYR A 522 19.51 -25.76 -4.20
C TYR A 522 19.93 -27.07 -4.88
N ASP A 523 19.71 -27.18 -6.19
CA ASP A 523 20.23 -28.29 -6.98
C ASP A 523 20.43 -27.84 -8.42
N SER A 524 21.30 -28.54 -9.12
CA SER A 524 21.50 -28.40 -10.57
C SER A 524 20.94 -29.62 -11.29
N PRO A 525 20.71 -29.56 -12.62
CA PRO A 525 20.27 -30.72 -13.39
C PRO A 525 21.20 -31.95 -13.29
N ASP A 526 22.47 -31.76 -12.88
CA ASP A 526 23.41 -32.85 -12.61
C ASP A 526 23.00 -33.74 -11.41
N HIS A 527 22.17 -33.23 -10.50
CA HIS A 527 21.69 -33.92 -9.30
C HIS A 527 22.79 -34.65 -8.52
N LYS A 528 23.94 -33.99 -8.29
CA LYS A 528 25.08 -34.60 -7.61
C LYS A 528 24.69 -35.06 -6.20
N VAL A 529 25.13 -36.26 -5.86
CA VAL A 529 24.83 -36.92 -4.59
C VAL A 529 25.94 -36.72 -3.54
N THR A 530 27.10 -36.19 -3.93
CA THR A 530 28.26 -35.95 -3.07
C THR A 530 28.80 -34.53 -3.24
N ASP A 531 29.43 -34.00 -2.19
CA ASP A 531 30.08 -32.68 -2.15
C ASP A 531 31.19 -32.67 -1.10
N VAL A 532 32.32 -33.30 -1.45
CA VAL A 532 33.52 -33.44 -0.62
C VAL A 532 34.73 -32.90 -1.41
N PRO A 533 35.39 -31.81 -0.95
CA PRO A 533 35.04 -30.97 0.21
C PRO A 533 33.73 -30.18 -0.01
N SER A 534 33.18 -29.60 1.06
CA SER A 534 31.94 -28.81 1.01
C SER A 534 32.13 -27.55 0.16
N THR A 535 31.56 -27.53 -1.05
CA THR A 535 31.69 -26.39 -1.99
C THR A 535 30.34 -25.91 -2.51
N ILE A 536 29.41 -26.82 -2.72
CA ILE A 536 28.10 -26.52 -3.28
C ILE A 536 27.04 -26.43 -2.21
N TRP A 537 27.03 -27.30 -1.20
CA TRP A 537 26.02 -27.31 -0.13
C TRP A 537 26.70 -27.17 1.24
N PRO A 538 26.78 -25.99 1.86
CA PRO A 538 27.40 -25.80 3.17
C PRO A 538 26.50 -26.32 4.30
N GLY A 539 27.10 -26.98 5.29
CA GLY A 539 26.44 -27.33 6.53
C GLY A 539 25.12 -28.07 6.34
N LYS A 540 24.06 -27.54 6.96
CA LYS A 540 22.69 -28.08 6.91
C LYS A 540 22.06 -28.12 5.51
N ASP A 541 22.66 -27.44 4.54
CA ASP A 541 22.22 -27.50 3.15
C ASP A 541 22.62 -28.81 2.45
N TYR A 542 23.61 -29.53 2.99
CA TYR A 542 23.87 -30.92 2.64
C TYR A 542 22.82 -31.80 3.31
N TYR A 543 21.70 -31.97 2.61
CA TYR A 543 20.44 -32.39 3.20
C TYR A 543 20.00 -33.78 2.71
N ASN A 544 19.64 -34.64 3.65
CA ASN A 544 18.94 -35.89 3.37
C ASN A 544 17.97 -36.22 4.52
N PRO A 545 16.67 -35.88 4.39
CA PRO A 545 15.69 -36.03 5.46
C PRO A 545 15.32 -37.49 5.74
N ARG A 546 15.73 -38.44 4.89
CA ARG A 546 15.58 -39.88 5.16
C ARG A 546 16.58 -40.36 6.21
N GLU A 547 17.74 -39.71 6.29
CA GLU A 547 18.83 -40.07 7.19
C GLU A 547 18.80 -39.25 8.49
N SER A 548 18.77 -37.92 8.37
CA SER A 548 18.60 -37.01 9.50
C SER A 548 17.96 -35.70 9.08
N GLU A 549 17.15 -35.15 9.97
CA GLU A 549 16.62 -33.79 9.85
C GLU A 549 17.28 -32.91 10.91
N PRO A 550 17.77 -31.71 10.55
CA PRO A 550 18.40 -30.80 11.50
C PRO A 550 17.52 -30.55 12.73
N ASN A 551 18.10 -30.75 13.91
CA ASN A 551 17.41 -30.59 15.20
C ASN A 551 17.86 -29.33 15.97
N SER A 552 18.94 -28.67 15.53
CA SER A 552 19.46 -27.44 16.10
C SER A 552 19.53 -26.31 15.06
N TRP A 553 19.24 -25.09 15.53
CA TRP A 553 19.36 -23.76 14.90
C TRP A 553 20.75 -23.13 14.84
N GLU A 554 21.58 -23.47 15.83
CA GLU A 554 22.57 -22.50 16.35
C GLU A 554 23.77 -22.31 15.42
N ASP A 555 24.21 -23.39 14.78
CA ASP A 555 25.26 -23.39 13.76
C ASP A 555 24.71 -24.01 12.47
N SER A 556 24.37 -23.18 11.49
CA SER A 556 23.87 -23.63 10.18
C SER A 556 24.98 -24.11 9.24
N ALA A 557 26.23 -23.74 9.50
CA ALA A 557 27.38 -24.10 8.68
C ALA A 557 27.94 -25.48 9.07
N LYS A 558 27.59 -26.00 10.24
CA LYS A 558 27.90 -27.37 10.64
C LYS A 558 27.04 -28.39 9.89
N ASP A 559 27.69 -29.43 9.38
CA ASP A 559 27.04 -30.56 8.75
C ASP A 559 26.18 -31.35 9.74
N GLU A 560 24.98 -31.75 9.28
CA GLU A 560 24.13 -32.70 10.00
C GLU A 560 24.54 -34.16 9.69
N LEU A 561 25.14 -34.38 8.52
CA LEU A 561 25.49 -35.70 8.00
C LEU A 561 26.99 -35.78 7.69
N ASP A 562 27.59 -36.94 7.97
CA ASP A 562 28.93 -37.25 7.49
C ASP A 562 28.91 -37.46 5.96
N ARG A 563 29.44 -36.48 5.23
CA ARG A 563 29.48 -36.46 3.75
C ARG A 563 30.26 -37.62 3.13
N THR A 564 31.19 -38.21 3.88
CA THR A 564 31.98 -39.37 3.40
C THR A 564 31.19 -40.67 3.45
N LYS A 565 30.11 -40.69 4.24
CA LYS A 565 29.29 -41.87 4.50
C LYS A 565 27.90 -41.80 3.89
N TYR A 566 27.27 -40.63 3.93
CA TYR A 566 25.89 -40.44 3.52
C TYR A 566 25.80 -39.51 2.30
N PRO A 567 25.15 -39.94 1.20
CA PRO A 567 24.86 -39.04 0.09
C PRO A 567 23.78 -38.03 0.49
N ARG A 568 23.87 -36.81 -0.04
CA ARG A 568 22.71 -35.91 -0.03
C ARG A 568 21.59 -36.49 -0.87
N MET A 569 20.35 -36.12 -0.58
CA MET A 569 19.21 -36.46 -1.43
C MET A 569 19.03 -35.36 -2.49
N PRO A 570 19.14 -35.67 -3.79
CA PRO A 570 18.83 -34.72 -4.84
C PRO A 570 17.42 -34.15 -4.74
N TRP A 571 17.27 -32.90 -5.17
CA TRP A 571 16.01 -32.17 -5.14
C TRP A 571 15.68 -31.69 -6.55
N HIS A 572 14.73 -32.37 -7.19
CA HIS A 572 14.21 -31.97 -8.48
C HIS A 572 12.91 -31.18 -8.30
N ASP A 573 12.84 -29.98 -8.89
CA ASP A 573 11.68 -29.09 -8.72
C ASP A 573 11.54 -28.09 -9.87
N VAL A 574 10.44 -27.32 -9.86
CA VAL A 574 10.14 -26.29 -10.87
C VAL A 574 9.70 -24.98 -10.19
N GLN A 575 10.27 -23.88 -10.67
CA GLN A 575 9.85 -22.51 -10.35
C GLN A 575 9.43 -21.77 -11.62
N CYS A 576 8.63 -20.73 -11.46
CA CYS A 576 8.19 -19.86 -12.54
C CYS A 576 8.30 -18.40 -12.11
N ALA A 577 8.90 -17.55 -12.94
CA ALA A 577 8.81 -16.10 -12.86
C ALA A 577 7.65 -15.60 -13.72
N LEU A 578 6.83 -14.73 -13.16
CA LEU A 578 5.73 -14.04 -13.81
C LEU A 578 6.01 -12.54 -13.83
N TYR A 579 5.85 -11.91 -14.98
CA TYR A 579 6.01 -10.47 -15.20
C TYR A 579 4.69 -9.83 -15.61
N GLY A 580 4.53 -8.53 -15.34
CA GLY A 580 3.37 -7.77 -15.78
C GLY A 580 2.11 -8.01 -14.93
N PRO A 581 0.90 -7.95 -15.51
CA PRO A 581 -0.36 -8.12 -14.76
C PRO A 581 -0.46 -9.35 -13.85
N PRO A 582 0.00 -10.57 -14.22
CA PRO A 582 -0.05 -11.74 -13.34
C PRO A 582 0.75 -11.55 -12.04
N CYS A 583 1.91 -10.87 -12.09
CA CYS A 583 2.69 -10.56 -10.88
C CYS A 583 1.87 -9.77 -9.86
N ARG A 584 1.04 -8.83 -10.36
CA ARG A 584 0.21 -7.95 -9.53
C ARG A 584 -0.96 -8.70 -8.90
N ASP A 585 -1.48 -9.71 -9.60
CA ASP A 585 -2.49 -10.61 -9.06
C ASP A 585 -1.91 -11.41 -7.86
N VAL A 586 -0.67 -11.91 -7.97
CA VAL A 586 0.01 -12.60 -6.86
C VAL A 586 0.36 -11.64 -5.72
N ALA A 587 0.76 -10.40 -6.03
CA ALA A 587 0.98 -9.37 -5.01
C ALA A 587 -0.29 -9.01 -4.23
N ARG A 588 -1.43 -8.91 -4.93
CA ARG A 588 -2.73 -8.73 -4.28
C ARG A 588 -3.04 -9.87 -3.31
N HIS A 589 -2.79 -11.12 -3.71
CA HIS A 589 -2.96 -12.28 -2.85
C HIS A 589 -2.08 -12.18 -1.58
N PHE A 590 -0.81 -11.81 -1.73
CA PHE A 590 0.09 -11.58 -0.59
C PHE A 590 -0.46 -10.51 0.35
N VAL A 591 -0.84 -9.34 -0.16
CA VAL A 591 -1.40 -8.22 0.62
C VAL A 591 -2.65 -8.63 1.40
N GLN A 592 -3.54 -9.41 0.77
CA GLN A 592 -4.74 -9.94 1.44
C GLN A 592 -4.37 -10.87 2.60
N ARG A 593 -3.46 -11.83 2.37
CA ARG A 593 -3.00 -12.76 3.40
C ARG A 593 -2.27 -12.05 4.53
N TRP A 594 -1.36 -11.14 4.22
CA TRP A 594 -0.65 -10.32 5.21
C TRP A 594 -1.63 -9.60 6.13
N ASN A 595 -2.59 -8.88 5.56
CA ASN A 595 -3.59 -8.13 6.32
C ASN A 595 -4.51 -9.04 7.13
N TYR A 596 -4.85 -10.22 6.62
CA TYR A 596 -5.61 -11.23 7.37
C TYR A 596 -4.79 -11.75 8.57
N SER A 597 -3.54 -12.15 8.37
CA SER A 597 -2.67 -12.64 9.44
C SER A 597 -2.39 -11.56 10.48
N LYS A 598 -2.10 -10.32 10.06
CA LYS A 598 -1.91 -9.15 10.92
C LYS A 598 -3.10 -8.96 11.88
N ARG A 599 -4.33 -9.03 11.39
CA ARG A 599 -5.54 -8.84 12.21
C ARG A 599 -5.76 -9.95 13.23
N ASN A 600 -5.54 -11.20 12.82
CA ASN A 600 -5.85 -12.34 13.67
C ASN A 600 -4.75 -12.61 14.71
N LYS A 601 -3.50 -12.30 14.39
CA LYS A 601 -2.36 -12.63 15.24
C LYS A 601 -1.74 -11.44 15.95
N ALA A 602 -1.62 -10.32 15.24
CA ALA A 602 -0.82 -9.19 15.70
C ALA A 602 -1.62 -7.88 15.69
N PRO A 603 -2.91 -7.83 16.12
CA PRO A 603 -3.76 -6.65 15.91
C PRO A 603 -3.19 -5.36 16.53
N ASN A 604 -2.46 -5.47 17.64
CA ASN A 604 -1.90 -4.34 18.37
C ASN A 604 -0.41 -4.08 18.08
N GLU A 605 0.26 -4.94 17.30
CA GLU A 605 1.71 -4.80 17.03
C GLU A 605 1.97 -3.72 15.99
N GLN A 606 2.28 -2.51 16.43
CA GLN A 606 2.43 -1.36 15.52
C GLN A 606 3.58 -1.51 14.53
N ALA A 607 4.62 -2.27 14.88
CA ALA A 607 5.76 -2.56 14.03
C ALA A 607 5.38 -3.38 12.78
N ILE A 608 4.22 -4.04 12.78
CA ILE A 608 3.69 -4.79 11.65
C ILE A 608 2.56 -3.98 11.03
N PRO A 609 2.79 -3.28 9.90
CA PRO A 609 1.79 -2.40 9.30
C PRO A 609 0.70 -3.19 8.57
N LEU A 610 -0.42 -2.54 8.30
CA LEU A 610 -1.35 -2.99 7.26
C LEU A 610 -0.82 -2.55 5.90
N LEU A 611 -0.98 -3.39 4.88
CA LEU A 611 -0.59 -3.09 3.50
C LEU A 611 -1.80 -2.59 2.72
N MET A 612 -1.58 -1.59 1.86
CA MET A 612 -2.59 -1.12 0.91
C MET A 612 -2.28 -1.67 -0.48
N PRO A 613 -3.28 -2.20 -1.20
CA PRO A 613 -3.04 -2.65 -2.55
C PRO A 613 -2.79 -1.44 -3.45
N HIS A 614 -1.71 -1.47 -4.24
CA HIS A 614 -1.45 -0.45 -5.24
C HIS A 614 -2.54 -0.49 -6.32
N HIS A 615 -2.75 0.62 -7.01
CA HIS A 615 -3.77 0.78 -8.06
C HIS A 615 -3.71 -0.33 -9.11
N HIS A 616 -2.52 -0.80 -9.46
CA HIS A 616 -2.31 -1.87 -10.45
C HIS A 616 -2.69 -3.27 -9.95
N MET A 617 -2.94 -3.43 -8.64
CA MET A 617 -3.51 -4.63 -8.01
C MET A 617 -5.04 -4.58 -7.90
N VAL A 618 -5.67 -3.43 -8.18
CA VAL A 618 -7.12 -3.22 -7.95
C VAL A 618 -7.85 -2.58 -9.12
N ILE A 619 -7.14 -2.09 -10.13
CA ILE A 619 -7.67 -1.54 -11.39
C ILE A 619 -7.18 -2.42 -12.53
N PRO A 620 -8.05 -2.86 -13.45
CA PRO A 620 -7.62 -3.59 -14.64
C PRO A 620 -6.52 -2.83 -15.39
N HIS A 621 -5.46 -3.53 -15.79
CA HIS A 621 -4.23 -2.91 -16.31
C HIS A 621 -4.46 -2.00 -17.53
N TYR A 622 -5.44 -2.32 -18.38
CA TYR A 622 -5.79 -1.54 -19.57
C TYR A 622 -6.57 -0.24 -19.23
N LYS A 623 -7.20 -0.17 -18.05
CA LYS A 623 -7.83 1.07 -17.55
C LYS A 623 -6.84 1.98 -16.82
N GLY A 624 -5.73 1.43 -16.33
CA GLY A 624 -4.66 2.20 -15.70
C GLY A 624 -3.87 3.08 -16.68
N ARG A 625 -3.92 2.79 -17.99
CA ARG A 625 -3.36 3.62 -19.06
C ARG A 625 -4.45 4.50 -19.68
N SER A 626 -4.97 5.48 -18.94
CA SER A 626 -5.72 6.54 -19.62
C SER A 626 -4.73 7.36 -20.46
N LYS A 627 -5.10 7.66 -21.72
CA LYS A 627 -4.29 8.43 -22.70
C LYS A 627 -3.95 9.87 -22.28
N GLU A 628 -4.31 10.30 -21.07
CA GLU A 628 -4.02 11.64 -20.54
C GLU A 628 -2.68 11.73 -19.78
N ALA A 629 -1.93 10.63 -19.68
CA ALA A 629 -0.65 10.56 -18.96
C ALA A 629 0.57 10.26 -19.86
N ASN A 630 0.55 10.68 -21.12
CA ASN A 630 1.70 10.56 -22.02
C ASN A 630 2.23 11.94 -22.43
N GLY A 631 2.99 12.54 -21.52
CA GLY A 631 4.19 13.30 -21.87
C GLY A 631 5.30 12.68 -21.02
N GLU A 632 6.34 12.15 -21.67
CA GLU A 632 7.52 11.53 -21.03
C GLU A 632 7.38 10.07 -20.59
N ALA A 633 7.17 9.18 -21.57
CA ALA A 633 7.73 7.83 -21.51
C ALA A 633 8.70 7.64 -22.68
N GLU A 634 9.74 8.47 -22.72
CA GLU A 634 10.92 8.17 -23.54
C GLU A 634 11.91 7.32 -22.72
N GLY A 635 12.13 6.08 -23.18
CA GLY A 635 13.48 5.53 -23.20
C GLY A 635 13.98 4.69 -22.01
N PHE A 636 13.19 3.76 -21.46
CA PHE A 636 13.82 2.55 -20.87
C PHE A 636 14.25 1.62 -22.02
N LYS A 637 15.43 1.85 -22.60
CA LYS A 637 16.11 0.86 -23.42
C LYS A 637 16.63 -0.24 -22.49
N GLN A 638 15.89 -1.34 -22.38
CA GLN A 638 16.48 -2.63 -21.99
C GLN A 638 17.49 -3.07 -23.08
N PRO A 639 18.59 -3.74 -22.72
CA PRO A 639 19.56 -4.21 -23.70
C PRO A 639 18.97 -5.39 -24.47
N LEU A 640 18.31 -5.08 -25.60
CA LEU A 640 18.02 -6.05 -26.64
C LEU A 640 19.31 -6.36 -27.39
N LEU A 641 19.72 -7.63 -27.34
CA LEU A 641 20.69 -8.26 -28.24
C LEU A 641 20.36 -7.89 -29.68
N ASN A 642 21.12 -6.95 -30.24
CA ASN A 642 21.06 -6.58 -31.65
C ASN A 642 22.28 -7.18 -32.36
N ARG A 643 22.20 -8.48 -32.70
CA ARG A 643 23.04 -9.07 -33.75
C ARG A 643 22.14 -9.44 -34.92
N LYS A 644 22.06 -8.54 -35.90
CA LYS A 644 21.55 -8.84 -37.23
C LYS A 644 22.50 -9.85 -37.88
N ALA A 645 22.13 -11.13 -37.87
CA ALA A 645 22.65 -12.08 -38.84
C ALA A 645 21.86 -11.88 -40.14
N LYS A 646 22.53 -11.36 -41.18
CA LYS A 646 22.07 -11.48 -42.56
C LYS A 646 22.05 -12.96 -42.89
N PHE A 647 20.90 -13.48 -43.31
CA PHE A 647 20.84 -14.75 -44.01
C PHE A 647 20.29 -14.52 -45.41
N ASP A 648 21.20 -14.71 -46.38
CA ASP A 648 20.91 -14.88 -47.79
C ASP A 648 20.05 -16.13 -48.00
N ALA A 649 19.09 -16.00 -48.91
CA ALA A 649 18.28 -17.09 -49.39
C ALA A 649 19.12 -17.97 -50.33
N SER A 650 19.35 -19.22 -49.95
CA SER A 650 19.60 -20.29 -50.92
C SER A 650 18.87 -21.55 -50.50
N ARG A 651 17.82 -21.86 -51.26
CA ARG A 651 17.18 -23.17 -51.35
C ARG A 651 18.25 -24.24 -51.59
N GLN A 652 18.14 -25.37 -50.89
CA GLN A 652 18.33 -26.68 -51.49
C GLN A 652 17.64 -27.75 -50.63
N ASP A 653 16.80 -28.52 -51.31
CA ASP A 653 16.10 -29.71 -50.85
C ASP A 653 17.05 -30.79 -50.33
N LEU A 654 16.56 -31.65 -49.41
CA LEU A 654 16.56 -33.14 -49.48
C LEU A 654 16.26 -33.78 -48.09
N PRO A 655 15.82 -35.05 -48.02
CA PRO A 655 14.52 -35.40 -47.46
C PRO A 655 14.56 -36.22 -46.16
N MET A 656 13.36 -36.43 -45.63
CA MET A 656 13.02 -37.37 -44.57
C MET A 656 13.71 -38.74 -44.68
N ARG A 657 14.29 -39.18 -43.57
CA ARG A 657 14.10 -40.51 -43.00
C ARG A 657 14.00 -40.43 -41.49
#